data_AF-A0A0N8IBX0-F1
#
_entry.id   AF-A0A0N8IBX0-F1
#
_cell.length_a   1.000
_cell.length_b   1.000
_cell.length_c   1.000
_cell.angle_alpha   90.00
_cell.angle_beta   90.00
_cell.angle_gamma   90.00
#
_symmetry.space_group_name_H-M   'P 1'
#
loop_
_entity.id
_entity.type
_entity.pdbx_description
1 polymer ?
#
loop_
_entity_poly.entity_id
_entity_poly.type
_entity_poly.pdbx_seq_one_letter_code
_entity_poly.pdbx_strand_id
1 'polypeptide(L)'
;MNEWYSIADLVALNHVSLPKDKRGMLRFAEDGRWNLDPNRCREVNGNGGVRKEYHYTLLPALVQAHIINAAMIAEIAEHEVDERADLRSQSLWYRYQTAPAGSREKAEARLEIIHQLVKLRETQPDSYAMVLVEAKTGTPIRTLYRWLDLIAGERRSDWLAVLLPEFKGRTSKAECDRRAWDMLVSDYLRPAEPSFASCYARMKEAAEAHEWGPIPTKPTLKRRIESEIGMAAITMARKGQNAAAQLFPAQTRDKTVFHAMEATNADGHVFDVFVKYEDGTIGRPCLIGFQDVYSGMVLSHRISRTENKETTRLAILDMIESWGIPEHVYFDNGRAFMSKWITGGMKHRFRFKVKDEEPKGVLTQLGVTVHNVTPYHGQAKPIERAWRDMVDRISRHPALEGAFTGNNINAKPENYRSRAIPIEEFRAFVAQEIMRHNTRTDRNTQTAKGRSFAEVFKESLDRPEVVVQRASALQLQFCMLAGEGKAARRGNGEIYLADNRYWSEKLIAHAGRKLMVRFDPENLHDDLFVYTMDGVFIDRVPCIEAVGFNDAAAAREHARKKRQFMKAQRELLELGRLLTAAQVAAQIPDPDPIQIELPKVVGLNTSMPAPGELSNQDVGEAFGRGVAASLGVSSIFDHPSKN
;
A
#
# COMPACT_ATOMS: atom_id res chain seq x y z
N MET A 1 55.13 21.16 13.95
CA MET A 1 55.59 22.31 14.79
C MET A 1 56.90 21.95 15.50
N ASN A 2 57.90 22.86 15.52
CA ASN A 2 59.12 22.64 16.30
C ASN A 2 58.87 23.09 17.76
N GLU A 3 59.22 22.26 18.74
CA GLU A 3 58.86 22.49 20.15
C GLU A 3 59.98 23.16 20.97
N TRP A 4 61.21 23.10 20.47
CA TRP A 4 62.43 23.52 21.18
C TRP A 4 63.19 24.58 20.39
N TYR A 5 63.52 25.68 21.06
CA TYR A 5 64.15 26.85 20.46
C TYR A 5 65.42 27.21 21.20
N SER A 6 66.52 27.41 20.46
CA SER A 6 67.74 28.00 21.01
C SER A 6 67.60 29.52 21.16
N ILE A 7 68.47 30.15 21.94
CA ILE A 7 68.52 31.63 22.03
C ILE A 7 68.68 32.27 20.64
N ALA A 8 69.42 31.64 19.73
CA ALA A 8 69.59 32.15 18.37
C ALA A 8 68.28 32.10 17.59
N ASP A 9 67.51 31.00 17.72
CA ASP A 9 66.19 30.86 17.09
C ASP A 9 65.20 31.87 17.66
N LEU A 10 65.21 32.10 18.98
CA LEU A 10 64.34 33.07 19.64
C LEU A 10 64.63 34.52 19.24
N VAL A 11 65.90 34.86 19.00
CA VAL A 11 66.28 36.17 18.45
C VAL A 11 65.86 36.27 16.98
N ALA A 12 65.99 35.18 16.21
CA ALA A 12 65.58 35.13 14.80
C ALA A 12 64.06 35.27 14.60
N LEU A 13 63.24 34.89 15.59
CA LEU A 13 61.79 35.17 15.59
C LEU A 13 61.48 36.67 15.55
N ASN A 14 62.39 37.53 16.00
CA ASN A 14 62.28 38.99 16.00
C ASN A 14 60.92 39.52 16.50
N HIS A 15 60.37 38.84 17.52
CA HIS A 15 59.05 39.15 18.06
C HIS A 15 59.12 40.36 19.00
N VAL A 16 58.13 41.25 18.97
CA VAL A 16 58.12 42.53 19.71
C VAL A 16 58.26 42.33 21.23
N SER A 17 57.72 41.23 21.76
CA SER A 17 57.79 40.88 23.19
C SER A 17 59.10 40.19 23.61
N LEU A 18 60.07 40.05 22.72
CA LEU A 18 61.36 39.43 22.99
C LEU A 18 62.50 40.43 22.78
N PRO A 19 63.61 40.30 23.55
CA PRO A 19 64.83 41.05 23.26
C PRO A 19 65.37 40.76 21.86
N LYS A 20 65.88 41.80 21.19
CA LYS A 20 66.33 41.72 19.79
C LYS A 20 67.78 41.26 19.63
N ASP A 21 68.53 41.16 20.72
CA ASP A 21 69.94 40.79 20.72
C ASP A 21 70.21 39.60 21.65
N LYS A 22 71.26 38.85 21.33
CA LYS A 22 71.60 37.60 22.03
C LYS A 22 71.86 37.80 23.52
N ARG A 23 72.48 38.93 23.91
CA ARG A 23 72.78 39.27 25.31
C ARG A 23 71.50 39.60 26.09
N GLY A 24 70.62 40.41 25.50
CA GLY A 24 69.31 40.70 26.10
C GLY A 24 68.46 39.43 26.28
N MET A 25 68.47 38.53 25.30
CA MET A 25 67.71 37.27 25.37
C MET A 25 68.24 36.31 26.44
N LEU A 26 69.57 36.22 26.60
CA LEU A 26 70.18 35.42 27.67
C LEU A 26 69.76 35.93 29.05
N ARG A 27 69.83 37.24 29.27
CA ARG A 27 69.38 37.86 30.52
C ARG A 27 67.89 37.65 30.76
N PHE A 28 67.08 37.74 29.71
CA PHE A 28 65.64 37.49 29.79
C PHE A 28 65.32 36.04 30.21
N ALA A 29 66.08 35.07 29.70
CA ALA A 29 65.96 33.66 30.12
C ALA A 29 66.44 33.42 31.56
N GLU A 30 67.47 34.14 32.01
CA GLU A 30 67.95 34.10 33.40
C GLU A 30 66.96 34.72 34.38
N ASP A 31 66.44 35.91 34.08
CA ASP A 31 65.44 36.63 34.87
C ASP A 31 64.14 35.80 34.98
N GLY A 32 63.75 35.14 33.88
CA GLY A 32 62.64 34.19 33.83
C GLY A 32 62.92 32.84 34.48
N ARG A 33 64.14 32.61 34.99
CA ARG A 33 64.61 31.34 35.61
C ARG A 33 64.45 30.11 34.70
N TRP A 34 64.48 30.28 33.38
CA TRP A 34 64.27 29.19 32.42
C TRP A 34 65.34 28.10 32.55
N ASN A 35 66.55 28.47 32.92
CA ASN A 35 67.68 27.58 33.15
C ASN A 35 67.51 26.63 34.36
N LEU A 36 66.56 26.92 35.25
CA LEU A 36 66.29 26.13 36.45
C LEU A 36 65.15 25.14 36.28
N ASP A 37 64.50 25.09 35.10
CA ASP A 37 63.42 24.17 34.80
C ASP A 37 63.95 22.94 34.03
N PRO A 38 64.18 21.79 34.70
CA PRO A 38 64.81 20.62 34.09
C PRO A 38 63.90 19.92 33.06
N ASN A 39 62.60 20.21 33.04
CA ASN A 39 61.65 19.59 32.10
C ASN A 39 61.47 20.41 30.82
N ARG A 40 61.77 21.71 30.87
CA ARG A 40 61.54 22.64 29.75
C ARG A 40 62.79 23.36 29.27
N CYS A 41 63.94 23.09 29.86
CA CYS A 41 65.26 23.49 29.38
C CYS A 41 66.13 22.26 29.19
N ARG A 42 66.71 22.11 28.00
CA ARG A 42 67.63 21.00 27.69
C ARG A 42 68.96 21.50 27.15
N GLU A 43 70.02 20.79 27.46
CA GLU A 43 71.34 21.02 26.89
C GLU A 43 71.57 20.11 25.69
N VAL A 44 72.01 20.69 24.58
CA VAL A 44 72.28 19.99 23.33
C VAL A 44 73.71 20.29 22.91
N ASN A 45 74.46 19.25 22.54
CA ASN A 45 75.84 19.39 22.06
C ASN A 45 75.85 20.04 20.66
N GLY A 46 76.60 21.13 20.50
CA GLY A 46 76.77 21.83 19.23
C GLY A 46 78.24 22.02 18.83
N ASN A 47 78.46 22.43 17.58
CA ASN A 47 79.79 22.75 17.06
C ASN A 47 80.36 24.00 17.76
N GLY A 48 81.12 23.77 18.84
CA GLY A 48 81.74 24.84 19.65
C GLY A 48 81.32 24.86 21.13
N GLY A 49 80.55 23.87 21.60
CA GLY A 49 80.20 23.72 23.01
C GLY A 49 78.75 23.27 23.25
N VAL A 50 78.36 23.20 24.52
CA VAL A 50 76.99 22.88 24.93
C VAL A 50 76.11 24.12 24.79
N ARG A 51 74.99 24.01 24.07
CA ARG A 51 73.98 25.08 23.96
C ARG A 51 72.68 24.65 24.63
N LYS A 52 71.95 25.61 25.19
CA LYS A 52 70.64 25.38 25.80
C LYS A 52 69.51 25.66 24.80
N GLU A 53 68.54 24.76 24.76
CA GLU A 53 67.28 24.91 24.04
C GLU A 53 66.13 24.94 25.05
N TYR A 54 65.16 25.81 24.81
CA TYR A 54 64.03 26.05 25.69
C TYR A 54 62.75 25.62 24.98
N HIS A 55 61.88 24.93 25.71
CA HIS A 55 60.56 24.56 25.21
C HIS A 55 59.70 25.82 25.02
N TYR A 56 58.92 25.88 23.95
CA TYR A 56 58.15 27.09 23.59
C TYR A 56 57.22 27.56 24.72
N THR A 57 56.76 26.66 25.60
CA THR A 57 55.90 27.00 26.76
C THR A 57 56.59 27.83 27.85
N LEU A 58 57.91 28.04 27.80
CA LEU A 58 58.62 28.98 28.68
C LEU A 58 58.55 30.43 28.17
N LEU A 59 58.21 30.64 26.90
CA LEU A 59 58.18 31.96 26.27
C LEU A 59 56.96 32.76 26.72
N PRO A 60 56.95 34.11 26.60
CA PRO A 60 55.76 34.90 26.87
C PRO A 60 54.55 34.44 26.06
N ALA A 61 53.34 34.53 26.63
CA ALA A 61 52.11 34.01 26.02
C ALA A 61 51.87 34.52 24.58
N LEU A 62 52.21 35.78 24.29
CA LEU A 62 52.11 36.35 22.94
C LEU A 62 53.07 35.68 21.93
N VAL A 63 54.25 35.26 22.37
CA VAL A 63 55.24 34.55 21.54
C VAL A 63 54.79 33.11 21.31
N GLN A 64 54.24 32.45 22.34
CA GLN A 64 53.66 31.11 22.19
C GLN A 64 52.54 31.11 21.14
N ALA A 65 51.62 32.08 21.25
CA ALA A 65 50.55 32.26 20.28
C ALA A 65 51.09 32.52 18.86
N HIS A 66 52.15 33.32 18.70
CA HIS A 66 52.78 33.56 17.41
C HIS A 66 53.34 32.27 16.78
N ILE A 67 54.03 31.43 17.56
CA ILE A 67 54.60 30.17 17.09
C ILE A 67 53.50 29.17 16.70
N ILE A 68 52.47 29.03 17.54
CA ILE A 68 51.32 28.15 17.27
C ILE A 68 50.58 28.61 16.01
N ASN A 69 50.29 29.91 15.87
CA ASN A 69 49.63 30.45 14.69
C ASN A 69 50.45 30.25 13.41
N ALA A 70 51.77 30.45 13.46
CA ALA A 70 52.65 30.22 12.31
C ALA A 70 52.67 28.75 11.89
N ALA A 71 52.67 27.81 12.85
CA ALA A 71 52.57 26.39 12.57
C ALA A 71 51.20 26.01 11.99
N MET A 72 50.11 26.55 12.53
CA MET A 72 48.76 26.31 12.04
C MET A 72 48.55 26.85 10.62
N ILE A 73 49.11 28.03 10.31
CA ILE A 73 49.09 28.59 8.94
C ILE A 73 49.87 27.70 7.96
N ALA A 74 51.02 27.16 8.37
CA ALA A 74 51.79 26.23 7.55
C ALA A 74 51.04 24.91 7.30
N GLU A 75 50.41 24.34 8.33
CA GLU A 75 49.58 23.13 8.21
C GLU A 75 48.36 23.36 7.31
N ILE A 76 47.68 24.51 7.42
CA ILE A 76 46.58 24.88 6.53
C ILE A 76 47.07 24.99 5.07
N ALA A 77 48.23 25.61 4.84
CA ALA A 77 48.80 25.73 3.51
C ALA A 77 49.20 24.38 2.90
N GLU A 78 49.77 23.46 3.68
CA GLU A 78 50.07 22.09 3.25
C GLU A 78 48.80 21.31 2.91
N HIS A 79 47.76 21.41 3.75
CA HIS A 79 46.47 20.76 3.52
C HIS A 79 45.79 21.28 2.24
N GLU A 80 45.81 22.60 1.99
CA GLU A 80 45.28 23.16 0.73
C GLU A 80 46.02 22.67 -0.52
N VAL A 81 47.33 22.42 -0.42
CA VAL A 81 48.12 21.89 -1.54
C VAL A 81 47.77 20.42 -1.79
N ASP A 82 47.58 19.63 -0.74
CA ASP A 82 47.20 18.22 -0.85
C ASP A 82 45.78 18.05 -1.41
N GLU A 83 44.81 18.84 -0.92
CA GLU A 83 43.44 18.86 -1.46
C GLU A 83 43.41 19.23 -2.95
N ARG A 84 44.20 20.23 -3.37
CA ARG A 84 44.31 20.61 -4.79
C ARG A 84 44.91 19.49 -5.64
N ALA A 85 45.89 18.76 -5.12
CA ALA A 85 46.49 17.62 -5.80
C ALA A 85 45.48 16.45 -5.95
N ASP A 86 44.69 16.18 -4.90
CA ASP A 86 43.65 15.15 -4.92
C ASP A 86 42.52 15.49 -5.90
N LEU A 87 42.05 16.75 -5.91
CA LEU A 87 41.06 17.22 -6.88
C LEU A 87 41.56 17.11 -8.33
N ARG A 88 42.85 17.41 -8.55
CA ARG A 88 43.50 17.24 -9.86
C ARG A 88 43.54 15.76 -10.27
N SER A 89 43.93 14.87 -9.35
CA SER A 89 43.95 13.42 -9.59
C SER A 89 42.56 12.89 -9.95
N GLN A 90 41.52 13.27 -9.19
CA GLN A 90 40.13 12.90 -9.48
C GLN A 90 39.69 13.38 -10.88
N SER A 91 40.03 14.61 -11.26
CA SER A 91 39.71 15.16 -12.58
C SER A 91 40.39 14.38 -13.72
N LEU A 92 41.68 14.04 -13.56
CA LEU A 92 42.44 13.25 -14.53
C LEU A 92 41.83 11.85 -14.71
N TRP A 93 41.51 11.18 -13.60
CA TRP A 93 40.93 9.84 -13.63
C TRP A 93 39.50 9.83 -14.18
N TYR A 94 38.70 10.85 -13.90
CA TYR A 94 37.38 11.02 -14.52
C TYR A 94 37.49 11.16 -16.05
N ARG A 95 38.45 11.95 -16.54
CA ARG A 95 38.75 12.08 -17.99
C ARG A 95 39.19 10.75 -18.59
N TYR A 96 39.99 9.97 -17.89
CA TYR A 96 40.40 8.63 -18.32
C TYR A 96 39.21 7.67 -18.43
N GLN A 97 38.35 7.61 -17.41
CA GLN A 97 37.20 6.69 -17.37
C GLN A 97 36.16 6.99 -18.46
N THR A 98 35.96 8.28 -18.78
CA THR A 98 35.00 8.73 -19.79
C THR A 98 35.55 8.66 -21.22
N ALA A 99 36.86 8.36 -21.39
CA ALA A 99 37.48 8.28 -22.70
C ALA A 99 37.12 7.00 -23.47
N PRO A 100 37.01 7.07 -24.82
CA PRO A 100 36.79 5.89 -25.65
C PRO A 100 37.87 4.81 -25.44
N ALA A 101 37.52 3.53 -25.63
CA ALA A 101 38.43 2.39 -25.46
C ALA A 101 39.76 2.58 -26.21
N GLY A 102 39.73 2.96 -27.50
CA GLY A 102 40.95 3.18 -28.27
C GLY A 102 41.82 4.36 -27.82
N SER A 103 41.29 5.31 -27.04
CA SER A 103 42.10 6.36 -26.40
C SER A 103 42.75 5.86 -25.11
N ARG A 104 42.06 4.99 -24.36
CA ARG A 104 42.59 4.33 -23.15
C ARG A 104 43.70 3.34 -23.50
N GLU A 105 43.51 2.50 -24.51
CA GLU A 105 44.55 1.60 -25.04
C GLU A 105 45.83 2.35 -25.44
N LYS A 106 45.68 3.52 -26.08
CA LYS A 106 46.82 4.38 -26.42
C LYS A 106 47.51 4.95 -25.18
N ALA A 107 46.78 5.26 -24.12
CA ALA A 107 47.35 5.75 -22.87
C ALA A 107 48.12 4.62 -22.13
N GLU A 108 47.58 3.40 -22.13
CA GLU A 108 48.23 2.21 -21.58
C GLU A 108 49.54 1.90 -22.34
N ALA A 109 49.50 1.92 -23.68
CA ALA A 109 50.69 1.75 -24.50
C ALA A 109 51.75 2.84 -24.24
N ARG A 110 51.32 4.10 -24.06
CA ARG A 110 52.23 5.21 -23.67
C ARG A 110 52.87 4.96 -22.32
N LEU A 111 52.09 4.53 -21.32
CA LEU A 111 52.58 4.26 -19.98
C LEU A 111 53.60 3.13 -19.97
N GLU A 112 53.38 2.07 -20.74
CA GLU A 112 54.33 0.96 -20.85
C GLU A 112 55.68 1.44 -21.42
N ILE A 113 55.65 2.25 -22.48
CA ILE A 113 56.86 2.84 -23.08
C ILE A 113 57.58 3.73 -22.06
N ILE A 114 56.84 4.56 -21.32
CA ILE A 114 57.40 5.42 -20.27
C ILE A 114 58.01 4.60 -19.12
N HIS A 115 57.37 3.52 -18.68
CA HIS A 115 57.94 2.64 -17.66
C HIS A 115 59.26 2.00 -18.11
N GLN A 116 59.34 1.56 -19.37
CA GLN A 116 60.58 1.03 -19.94
C GLN A 116 61.67 2.10 -19.98
N LEU A 117 61.33 3.33 -20.37
CA LEU A 117 62.25 4.45 -20.42
C LEU A 117 62.76 4.84 -19.02
N VAL A 118 61.87 5.00 -18.03
CA VAL A 118 62.25 5.33 -16.64
C VAL A 118 63.20 4.28 -16.07
N LYS A 119 62.95 2.99 -16.29
CA LYS A 119 63.82 1.90 -15.83
C LYS A 119 65.22 1.95 -16.47
N LEU A 120 65.32 2.27 -17.76
CA LEU A 120 66.62 2.39 -18.43
C LEU A 120 67.43 3.59 -17.91
N ARG A 121 66.76 4.71 -17.59
CA ARG A 121 67.40 5.92 -17.03
C ARG A 121 68.01 5.71 -15.65
N GLU A 122 67.60 4.66 -14.91
CA GLU A 122 68.21 4.30 -13.63
C GLU A 122 69.64 3.73 -13.79
N THR A 123 69.96 3.16 -14.97
CA THR A 123 71.22 2.43 -15.20
C THR A 123 72.04 2.98 -16.36
N GLN A 124 71.48 3.87 -17.18
CA GLN A 124 72.09 4.38 -18.40
C GLN A 124 71.95 5.90 -18.51
N PRO A 125 72.87 6.60 -19.22
CA PRO A 125 72.70 8.00 -19.55
C PRO A 125 71.40 8.26 -20.33
N ASP A 126 70.76 9.40 -20.05
CA ASP A 126 69.46 9.79 -20.60
C ASP A 126 69.39 9.71 -22.13
N SER A 127 70.43 10.22 -22.80
CA SER A 127 70.57 10.20 -24.27
C SER A 127 70.60 8.77 -24.84
N TYR A 128 71.22 7.82 -24.13
CA TYR A 128 71.31 6.42 -24.56
C TYR A 128 69.98 5.69 -24.30
N ALA A 129 69.34 5.92 -23.15
CA ALA A 129 68.03 5.34 -22.83
C ALA A 129 66.96 5.76 -23.86
N MET A 130 66.96 7.03 -24.29
CA MET A 130 66.04 7.55 -25.30
C MET A 130 66.21 6.88 -26.67
N VAL A 131 67.46 6.74 -27.15
CA VAL A 131 67.77 6.09 -28.43
C VAL A 131 67.37 4.61 -28.41
N LEU A 132 67.60 3.91 -27.29
CA LEU A 132 67.20 2.49 -27.15
C LEU A 132 65.68 2.30 -27.18
N VAL A 133 64.93 3.17 -26.50
CA VAL A 133 63.45 3.09 -26.48
C VAL A 133 62.87 3.46 -27.83
N GLU A 134 63.40 4.47 -28.52
CA GLU A 134 63.01 4.81 -29.89
C GLU A 134 63.26 3.63 -30.85
N ALA A 135 64.45 3.02 -30.80
CA ALA A 135 64.79 1.87 -31.64
C ALA A 135 63.89 0.65 -31.38
N LYS A 136 63.48 0.42 -30.13
CA LYS A 136 62.65 -0.72 -29.75
C LYS A 136 61.15 -0.52 -30.04
N THR A 137 60.65 0.69 -29.83
CA THR A 137 59.19 0.97 -29.85
C THR A 137 58.75 1.74 -31.09
N GLY A 138 59.68 2.27 -31.88
CA GLY A 138 59.41 3.15 -33.02
C GLY A 138 58.84 4.51 -32.64
N THR A 139 58.82 4.87 -31.34
CA THR A 139 58.30 6.16 -30.87
C THR A 139 59.39 7.22 -30.94
N PRO A 140 59.17 8.34 -31.67
CA PRO A 140 60.21 9.36 -31.83
C PRO A 140 60.67 9.96 -30.51
N ILE A 141 61.98 10.21 -30.36
CA ILE A 141 62.57 10.80 -29.13
C ILE A 141 61.83 12.07 -28.68
N ARG A 142 61.44 12.95 -29.62
CA ARG A 142 60.68 14.16 -29.32
C ARG A 142 59.32 13.88 -28.64
N THR A 143 58.69 12.77 -28.99
CA THR A 143 57.42 12.34 -28.39
C THR A 143 57.64 11.78 -26.98
N LEU A 144 58.74 11.05 -26.77
CA LEU A 144 59.13 10.55 -25.44
C LEU A 144 59.40 11.71 -24.47
N TYR A 145 60.15 12.74 -24.88
CA TYR A 145 60.33 13.94 -24.07
C TYR A 145 59.00 14.62 -23.75
N ARG A 146 58.11 14.80 -24.73
CA ARG A 146 56.78 15.37 -24.48
C ARG A 146 55.97 14.56 -23.46
N TRP A 147 56.05 13.23 -23.48
CA TRP A 147 55.35 12.40 -22.49
C TRP A 147 56.00 12.47 -21.10
N LEU A 148 57.34 12.57 -21.03
CA LEU A 148 58.04 12.84 -19.77
C LEU A 148 57.65 14.20 -19.19
N ASP A 149 57.51 15.23 -20.03
CA ASP A 149 57.08 16.56 -19.61
C ASP A 149 55.64 16.54 -19.07
N LEU A 150 54.75 15.74 -19.66
CA LEU A 150 53.36 15.61 -19.19
C LEU A 150 53.27 15.02 -17.78
N ILE A 151 54.11 14.03 -17.46
CA ILE A 151 54.11 13.36 -16.16
C ILE A 151 55.04 14.02 -15.12
N ALA A 152 55.79 15.04 -15.52
CA ALA A 152 56.71 15.75 -14.64
C ALA A 152 55.93 16.49 -13.53
N GLY A 153 56.24 16.16 -12.27
CA GLY A 153 55.54 16.73 -11.11
C GLY A 153 54.19 16.07 -10.79
N GLU A 154 53.75 15.06 -11.55
CA GLU A 154 52.55 14.29 -11.28
C GLU A 154 52.86 13.04 -10.44
N ARG A 155 51.90 12.62 -9.60
CA ARG A 155 52.03 11.37 -8.81
C ARG A 155 52.14 10.18 -9.76
N ARG A 156 53.00 9.22 -9.43
CA ARG A 156 53.20 8.00 -10.25
C ARG A 156 51.92 7.20 -10.46
N SER A 157 51.01 7.23 -9.48
CA SER A 157 49.68 6.64 -9.58
C SER A 157 48.85 7.23 -10.73
N ASP A 158 49.07 8.49 -11.11
CA ASP A 158 48.20 9.22 -12.03
C ASP A 158 48.75 9.27 -13.46
N TRP A 159 49.95 8.74 -13.70
CA TRP A 159 50.61 8.77 -15.01
C TRP A 159 49.75 8.18 -16.12
N LEU A 160 48.99 7.11 -15.85
CA LEU A 160 48.08 6.51 -16.83
C LEU A 160 47.05 7.53 -17.35
N ALA A 161 46.42 8.26 -16.42
CA ALA A 161 45.39 9.24 -16.73
C ALA A 161 45.98 10.49 -17.41
N VAL A 162 47.18 10.91 -17.00
CA VAL A 162 47.92 12.03 -17.60
C VAL A 162 48.34 11.75 -19.04
N LEU A 163 48.77 10.52 -19.33
CA LEU A 163 49.21 10.12 -20.67
C LEU A 163 48.07 9.92 -21.68
N LEU A 164 46.82 10.10 -21.25
CA LEU A 164 45.65 10.04 -22.13
C LEU A 164 45.78 11.06 -23.28
N PRO A 165 45.64 10.62 -24.55
CA PRO A 165 45.63 11.54 -25.69
C PRO A 165 44.52 12.60 -25.53
N GLU A 166 44.81 13.85 -25.88
CA GLU A 166 43.78 14.89 -25.96
C GLU A 166 42.70 14.49 -26.97
N PHE A 167 41.54 14.07 -26.47
CA PHE A 167 40.37 13.83 -27.29
C PHE A 167 39.57 15.13 -27.40
N LYS A 168 39.86 15.94 -28.42
CA LYS A 168 38.93 16.99 -28.85
C LYS A 168 37.77 16.30 -29.59
N GLY A 169 36.74 15.90 -28.85
CA GLY A 169 35.49 15.48 -29.45
C GLY A 169 34.98 16.55 -30.42
N ARG A 170 34.45 16.17 -31.59
CA ARG A 170 33.76 17.11 -32.48
C ARG A 170 32.59 17.72 -31.73
N THR A 171 32.78 18.93 -31.20
CA THR A 171 31.79 19.66 -30.39
C THR A 171 31.01 20.69 -31.21
N SER A 172 31.38 20.92 -32.47
CA SER A 172 30.66 21.87 -33.32
C SER A 172 29.27 21.32 -33.66
N LYS A 173 28.25 21.89 -33.02
CA LYS A 173 26.85 21.71 -33.43
C LYS A 173 26.67 22.32 -34.81
N ALA A 174 25.99 21.62 -35.71
CA ALA A 174 25.59 22.21 -36.98
C ALA A 174 24.60 23.34 -36.71
N GLU A 175 24.85 24.51 -37.30
CA GLU A 175 23.98 25.67 -37.20
C GLU A 175 22.62 25.36 -37.83
N CYS A 176 21.55 25.75 -37.14
CA CYS A 176 20.18 25.57 -37.60
C CYS A 176 19.41 26.84 -37.30
N ASP A 177 18.67 27.38 -38.28
CA ASP A 177 17.71 28.46 -38.05
C ASP A 177 16.74 28.05 -36.93
N ARG A 178 16.55 28.96 -35.96
CA ARG A 178 15.74 28.69 -34.78
C ARG A 178 14.27 28.42 -35.14
N ARG A 179 13.73 29.08 -36.16
CA ARG A 179 12.33 28.94 -36.60
C ARG A 179 12.10 27.56 -37.22
N ALA A 180 13.03 27.13 -38.08
CA ALA A 180 13.02 25.79 -38.66
C ALA A 180 13.13 24.71 -37.57
N TRP A 181 13.99 24.91 -36.57
CA TRP A 181 14.10 24.02 -35.43
C TRP A 181 12.82 23.92 -34.60
N ASP A 182 12.23 25.07 -34.24
CA ASP A 182 11.02 25.14 -33.42
C ASP A 182 9.82 24.49 -34.13
N MET A 183 9.69 24.68 -35.45
CA MET A 183 8.68 23.98 -36.26
C MET A 183 8.90 22.46 -36.26
N LEU A 184 10.13 22.01 -36.51
CA LEU A 184 10.45 20.58 -36.55
C LEU A 184 10.15 19.88 -35.22
N VAL A 185 10.60 20.48 -34.12
CA VAL A 185 10.38 19.97 -32.76
C VAL A 185 8.88 19.93 -32.45
N SER A 186 8.16 21.02 -32.71
CA SER A 186 6.73 21.10 -32.44
C SER A 186 5.93 20.08 -33.24
N ASP A 187 6.27 19.85 -34.50
CA ASP A 187 5.59 18.87 -35.35
C ASP A 187 5.90 17.42 -34.90
N TYR A 188 7.16 17.15 -34.55
CA TYR A 188 7.61 15.81 -34.16
C TYR A 188 7.09 15.34 -32.79
N LEU A 189 6.87 16.27 -31.86
CA LEU A 189 6.37 15.99 -30.50
C LEU A 189 4.84 15.85 -30.41
N ARG A 190 4.12 15.89 -31.53
CA ARG A 190 2.66 15.73 -31.51
C ARG A 190 2.22 14.31 -31.13
N PRO A 191 1.09 14.14 -30.41
CA PRO A 191 0.53 12.82 -30.07
C PRO A 191 0.17 11.93 -31.28
N ALA A 192 0.00 12.52 -32.47
CA ALA A 192 -0.28 11.78 -33.70
C ALA A 192 0.90 10.94 -34.22
N GLU A 193 2.07 11.05 -33.58
CA GLU A 193 3.28 10.28 -33.89
C GLU A 193 3.76 10.35 -35.36
N PRO A 194 3.82 11.52 -36.02
CA PRO A 194 4.32 11.59 -37.39
C PRO A 194 5.76 11.08 -37.50
N SER A 195 6.11 10.54 -38.68
CA SER A 195 7.47 10.09 -38.96
C SER A 195 8.43 11.28 -39.01
N PHE A 196 9.67 11.08 -38.55
CA PHE A 196 10.69 12.14 -38.58
C PHE A 196 10.93 12.66 -40.00
N ALA A 197 10.88 11.76 -40.99
CA ALA A 197 11.04 12.11 -42.40
C ALA A 197 9.93 13.05 -42.89
N SER A 198 8.68 12.81 -42.49
CA SER A 198 7.55 13.67 -42.85
C SER A 198 7.66 15.06 -42.19
N CYS A 199 8.05 15.12 -40.92
CA CYS A 199 8.25 16.40 -40.22
C CYS A 199 9.39 17.21 -40.84
N TYR A 200 10.49 16.54 -41.19
CA TYR A 200 11.64 17.18 -41.86
C TYR A 200 11.27 17.71 -43.25
N ALA A 201 10.48 16.97 -44.04
CA ALA A 201 10.03 17.42 -45.35
C ALA A 201 9.16 18.70 -45.25
N ARG A 202 8.16 18.69 -44.35
CA ARG A 202 7.31 19.87 -44.08
C ARG A 202 8.11 21.08 -43.60
N MET A 203 9.09 20.85 -42.72
CA MET A 203 9.96 21.94 -42.25
C MET A 203 10.82 22.50 -43.38
N LYS A 204 11.32 21.67 -44.29
CA LYS A 204 12.10 22.12 -45.46
C LYS A 204 11.24 22.94 -46.43
N GLU A 205 10.01 22.50 -46.70
CA GLU A 205 9.04 23.27 -47.51
C GLU A 205 8.74 24.63 -46.88
N ALA A 206 8.50 24.68 -45.57
CA ALA A 206 8.28 25.93 -44.85
C ALA A 206 9.53 26.83 -44.84
N ALA A 207 10.71 26.23 -44.71
CA ALA A 207 11.97 26.96 -44.73
C ALA A 207 12.30 27.53 -46.11
N GLU A 208 11.94 26.83 -47.20
CA GLU A 208 12.05 27.36 -48.56
C GLU A 208 11.08 28.53 -48.78
N ALA A 209 9.85 28.43 -48.28
CA ALA A 209 8.84 29.50 -48.41
C ALA A 209 9.13 30.76 -47.58
N HIS A 210 9.78 30.63 -46.42
CA HIS A 210 10.03 31.73 -45.48
C HIS A 210 11.53 32.08 -45.35
N GLU A 211 12.36 31.54 -46.23
CA GLU A 211 13.81 31.77 -46.27
C GLU A 211 14.51 31.46 -44.93
N TRP A 212 14.17 30.33 -44.30
CA TRP A 212 14.85 29.88 -43.08
C TRP A 212 16.12 29.09 -43.44
N GLY A 213 17.26 29.56 -42.95
CA GLY A 213 18.55 28.92 -43.18
C GLY A 213 19.60 29.41 -42.19
N PRO A 214 20.60 28.58 -41.86
CA PRO A 214 20.93 27.26 -42.42
C PRO A 214 20.07 26.10 -41.84
N ILE A 215 19.99 24.97 -42.57
CA ILE A 215 19.30 23.74 -42.12
C ILE A 215 20.25 22.54 -42.20
N PRO A 216 20.55 21.85 -41.08
CA PRO A 216 21.35 20.63 -41.08
C PRO A 216 20.64 19.42 -41.71
N THR A 217 21.42 18.38 -42.01
CA THR A 217 20.85 17.12 -42.54
C THR A 217 19.87 16.45 -41.58
N LYS A 218 18.91 15.69 -42.13
CA LYS A 218 17.91 14.93 -41.37
C LYS A 218 18.50 14.07 -40.22
N PRO A 219 19.57 13.26 -40.41
CA PRO A 219 20.17 12.51 -39.30
C PRO A 219 20.76 13.40 -38.20
N THR A 220 21.33 14.55 -38.56
CA THR A 220 21.88 15.52 -37.60
C THR A 220 20.78 16.09 -36.71
N LEU A 221 19.67 16.55 -37.30
CA LEU A 221 18.54 17.08 -36.52
C LEU A 221 17.84 16.02 -35.69
N LYS A 222 17.75 14.77 -36.18
CA LYS A 222 17.18 13.65 -35.40
C LYS A 222 17.99 13.40 -34.13
N ARG A 223 19.31 13.29 -34.26
CA ARG A 223 20.22 13.13 -33.11
C ARG A 223 20.15 14.31 -32.15
N ARG A 224 20.01 15.52 -32.70
CA ARG A 224 19.86 16.75 -31.89
C ARG A 224 18.55 16.74 -31.08
N ILE A 225 17.45 16.28 -31.67
CA ILE A 225 16.16 16.14 -30.96
C ILE A 225 16.29 15.12 -29.83
N GLU A 226 16.88 13.96 -30.13
CA GLU A 226 17.11 12.90 -29.14
C GLU A 226 18.02 13.36 -27.99
N SER A 227 19.04 14.20 -28.26
CA SER A 227 19.97 14.68 -27.25
C SER A 227 19.47 15.89 -26.45
N GLU A 228 18.78 16.86 -27.08
CA GLU A 228 18.32 18.08 -26.41
C GLU A 228 16.99 17.89 -25.65
N ILE A 229 16.09 17.04 -26.15
CA ILE A 229 14.77 16.80 -25.52
C ILE A 229 14.81 15.53 -24.66
N GLY A 230 15.56 14.51 -25.09
CA GLY A 230 15.65 13.24 -24.39
C GLY A 230 14.48 12.29 -24.68
N MET A 231 14.78 10.98 -24.64
CA MET A 231 13.80 9.92 -24.95
C MET A 231 12.56 9.96 -24.05
N ALA A 232 12.71 10.33 -22.78
CA ALA A 232 11.61 10.36 -21.82
C ALA A 232 10.56 11.42 -22.16
N ALA A 233 10.99 12.64 -22.48
CA ALA A 233 10.09 13.72 -22.87
C ALA A 233 9.45 13.47 -24.24
N ILE A 234 10.22 12.92 -25.20
CA ILE A 234 9.68 12.49 -26.51
C ILE A 234 8.57 11.45 -26.32
N THR A 235 8.80 10.45 -25.47
CA THR A 235 7.82 9.41 -25.17
C THR A 235 6.60 9.98 -24.47
N MET A 236 6.79 10.92 -23.54
CA MET A 236 5.69 11.59 -22.84
C MET A 236 4.79 12.37 -23.81
N ALA A 237 5.38 13.13 -24.73
CA ALA A 237 4.63 13.95 -25.68
C ALA A 237 3.86 13.09 -26.71
N ARG A 238 4.46 11.98 -27.14
CA ARG A 238 3.91 11.12 -28.21
C ARG A 238 2.98 10.01 -27.71
N LYS A 239 3.29 9.40 -26.57
CA LYS A 239 2.59 8.23 -26.02
C LYS A 239 1.90 8.49 -24.68
N GLY A 240 2.06 9.69 -24.12
CA GLY A 240 1.48 10.09 -22.85
C GLY A 240 2.34 9.75 -21.62
N GLN A 241 1.92 10.28 -20.46
CA GLN A 241 2.65 10.18 -19.20
C GLN A 241 2.87 8.72 -18.74
N ASN A 242 1.87 7.85 -18.92
CA ASN A 242 1.98 6.45 -18.50
C ASN A 242 3.08 5.68 -19.25
N ALA A 243 3.25 5.95 -20.55
CA ALA A 243 4.30 5.33 -21.35
C ALA A 243 5.69 5.86 -20.96
N ALA A 244 5.80 7.15 -20.62
CA ALA A 244 7.03 7.73 -20.11
C ALA A 244 7.40 7.17 -18.72
N ALA A 245 6.41 6.96 -17.85
CA ALA A 245 6.63 6.35 -16.54
C ALA A 245 7.21 4.93 -16.63
N GLN A 246 6.90 4.18 -17.69
CA GLN A 246 7.48 2.85 -17.92
C GLN A 246 8.98 2.88 -18.28
N LEU A 247 9.52 4.02 -18.70
CA LEU A 247 10.96 4.19 -18.90
C LEU A 247 11.71 4.30 -17.57
N PHE A 248 11.02 4.68 -16.49
CA PHE A 248 11.60 4.69 -15.17
C PHE A 248 11.61 3.26 -14.61
N PRO A 249 12.77 2.76 -14.12
CA PRO A 249 12.86 1.41 -13.58
C PRO A 249 11.80 1.12 -12.53
N ALA A 250 11.14 -0.03 -12.65
CA ALA A 250 10.13 -0.43 -11.69
C ALA A 250 10.74 -0.68 -10.32
N GLN A 251 10.10 -0.14 -9.27
CA GLN A 251 10.44 -0.50 -7.91
C GLN A 251 10.11 -1.98 -7.68
N THR A 252 11.11 -2.79 -7.38
CA THR A 252 10.92 -4.17 -6.93
C THR A 252 10.58 -4.17 -5.45
N ARG A 253 9.41 -4.69 -5.08
CA ARG A 253 9.01 -4.87 -3.68
C ARG A 253 9.28 -6.30 -3.27
N ASP A 254 10.04 -6.45 -2.19
CA ASP A 254 10.33 -7.76 -1.61
C ASP A 254 9.11 -8.27 -0.85
N LYS A 255 8.58 -9.42 -1.26
CA LYS A 255 7.44 -10.08 -0.59
C LYS A 255 7.86 -11.06 0.50
N THR A 256 9.17 -11.33 0.65
CA THR A 256 9.72 -12.23 1.69
C THR A 256 9.71 -11.60 3.07
N VAL A 257 9.40 -10.31 3.17
CA VAL A 257 9.20 -9.60 4.44
C VAL A 257 7.95 -10.08 5.19
N PHE A 258 6.98 -10.66 4.48
CA PHE A 258 5.76 -11.20 5.05
C PHE A 258 5.89 -12.71 5.28
N HIS A 259 5.09 -13.25 6.19
CA HIS A 259 4.78 -14.69 6.24
C HIS A 259 3.40 -14.99 5.62
N ALA A 260 3.10 -16.28 5.42
CA ALA A 260 1.78 -16.72 4.97
C ALA A 260 0.69 -16.19 5.92
N MET A 261 -0.42 -15.70 5.34
CA MET A 261 -1.55 -15.07 6.03
C MET A 261 -1.27 -13.73 6.72
N GLU A 262 -0.05 -13.18 6.71
CA GLU A 262 0.21 -11.84 7.26
C GLU A 262 -0.43 -10.75 6.39
N ALA A 263 -0.21 -10.86 5.07
CA ALA A 263 -0.70 -9.91 4.09
C ALA A 263 -1.44 -10.62 2.95
N THR A 264 -2.64 -10.15 2.64
CA THR A 264 -3.43 -10.63 1.51
C THR A 264 -3.80 -9.51 0.56
N ASN A 265 -4.07 -9.84 -0.70
CA ASN A 265 -4.53 -8.90 -1.70
C ASN A 265 -5.85 -9.36 -2.30
N ALA A 266 -6.77 -8.41 -2.43
CA ALA A 266 -8.05 -8.58 -3.07
C ALA A 266 -8.03 -8.05 -4.50
N ASP A 267 -8.62 -8.80 -5.42
CA ASP A 267 -8.84 -8.33 -6.80
C ASP A 267 -10.15 -8.89 -7.38
N GLY A 268 -10.67 -8.18 -8.37
CA GLY A 268 -11.85 -8.55 -9.13
C GLY A 268 -11.52 -8.62 -10.62
N HIS A 269 -11.94 -9.70 -11.30
CA HIS A 269 -11.70 -9.84 -12.73
C HIS A 269 -12.88 -10.47 -13.45
N VAL A 270 -13.23 -9.95 -14.63
CA VAL A 270 -14.30 -10.49 -15.46
C VAL A 270 -13.73 -11.58 -16.38
N PHE A 271 -14.38 -12.73 -16.44
CA PHE A 271 -14.01 -13.80 -17.37
C PHE A 271 -14.44 -13.46 -18.79
N ASP A 272 -13.63 -13.88 -19.76
CA ASP A 272 -13.94 -13.79 -21.19
C ASP A 272 -14.76 -15.01 -21.64
N VAL A 273 -15.80 -15.38 -20.88
CA VAL A 273 -16.62 -16.58 -21.10
C VAL A 273 -18.10 -16.23 -20.94
N PHE A 274 -18.94 -16.72 -21.85
CA PHE A 274 -20.39 -16.67 -21.70
C PHE A 274 -20.88 -17.78 -20.76
N VAL A 275 -21.57 -17.35 -19.70
CA VAL A 275 -22.20 -18.22 -18.72
C VAL A 275 -23.69 -17.97 -18.70
N LYS A 276 -24.46 -19.06 -18.60
CA LYS A 276 -25.90 -19.05 -18.40
C LYS A 276 -26.20 -19.11 -16.90
N TYR A 277 -26.84 -18.07 -16.38
CA TYR A 277 -27.24 -17.97 -14.98
C TYR A 277 -28.55 -18.73 -14.70
N GLU A 278 -28.90 -18.84 -13.42
CA GLU A 278 -30.05 -19.59 -12.90
C GLU A 278 -31.39 -19.02 -13.41
N ASP A 279 -31.46 -17.70 -13.66
CA ASP A 279 -32.62 -17.03 -14.27
C ASP A 279 -32.68 -17.15 -15.81
N GLY A 280 -31.76 -17.91 -16.40
CA GLY A 280 -31.66 -18.11 -17.85
C GLY A 280 -30.94 -17.01 -18.61
N THR A 281 -30.55 -15.91 -17.95
CA THR A 281 -29.77 -14.84 -18.59
C THR A 281 -28.35 -15.31 -18.93
N ILE A 282 -27.78 -14.74 -20.00
CA ILE A 282 -26.40 -15.04 -20.41
C ILE A 282 -25.56 -13.78 -20.22
N GLY A 283 -24.43 -13.94 -19.54
CA GLY A 283 -23.49 -12.86 -19.32
C GLY A 283 -22.09 -13.35 -18.98
N ARG A 284 -21.17 -12.41 -18.79
CA ARG A 284 -19.80 -12.70 -18.38
C ARG A 284 -19.71 -12.65 -16.86
N PRO A 285 -19.24 -13.72 -16.20
CA PRO A 285 -19.11 -13.72 -14.75
C PRO A 285 -17.85 -12.98 -14.32
N CYS A 286 -17.86 -12.51 -13.07
CA CYS A 286 -16.74 -11.87 -12.41
C CYS A 286 -16.27 -12.70 -11.23
N LEU A 287 -14.96 -13.00 -11.21
CA LEU A 287 -14.22 -13.53 -10.08
C LEU A 287 -13.92 -12.41 -9.10
N ILE A 288 -14.21 -12.63 -7.82
CA ILE A 288 -13.65 -11.83 -6.72
C ILE A 288 -12.88 -12.80 -5.84
N GLY A 289 -11.61 -12.51 -5.56
CA GLY A 289 -10.77 -13.42 -4.79
C GLY A 289 -9.70 -12.74 -3.96
N PHE A 290 -9.20 -13.51 -3.00
CA PHE A 290 -8.12 -13.13 -2.11
C PHE A 290 -6.91 -14.02 -2.36
N GLN A 291 -5.74 -13.41 -2.41
CA GLN A 291 -4.47 -14.09 -2.60
C GLN A 291 -3.51 -13.71 -1.48
N ASP A 292 -2.78 -14.69 -0.96
CA ASP A 292 -1.68 -14.49 -0.03
C ASP A 292 -0.49 -13.82 -0.73
N VAL A 293 0.00 -12.69 -0.18
CA VAL A 293 1.06 -11.90 -0.82
C VAL A 293 2.40 -12.64 -0.79
N TYR A 294 2.71 -13.33 0.31
CA TYR A 294 3.97 -14.05 0.49
C TYR A 294 4.09 -15.22 -0.52
N SER A 295 3.18 -16.17 -0.47
CA SER A 295 3.21 -17.39 -1.27
C SER A 295 2.70 -17.18 -2.70
N GLY A 296 1.74 -16.29 -2.92
CA GLY A 296 0.98 -16.18 -4.16
C GLY A 296 -0.19 -17.17 -4.27
N MET A 297 -0.51 -17.92 -3.20
CA MET A 297 -1.64 -18.83 -3.16
C MET A 297 -2.98 -18.08 -3.17
N VAL A 298 -3.91 -18.52 -4.01
CA VAL A 298 -5.30 -18.04 -3.95
C VAL A 298 -5.98 -18.69 -2.74
N LEU A 299 -6.41 -17.88 -1.79
CA LEU A 299 -6.94 -18.31 -0.50
C LEU A 299 -8.45 -18.57 -0.54
N SER A 300 -9.18 -17.67 -1.20
CA SER A 300 -10.63 -17.74 -1.36
C SER A 300 -11.06 -17.06 -2.66
N HIS A 301 -12.22 -17.45 -3.16
CA HIS A 301 -12.83 -16.82 -4.32
C HIS A 301 -14.34 -17.03 -4.34
N ARG A 302 -15.07 -16.09 -4.93
CA ARG A 302 -16.48 -16.21 -5.25
C ARG A 302 -16.73 -15.68 -6.66
N ILE A 303 -17.77 -16.19 -7.30
CA ILE A 303 -18.18 -15.80 -8.66
C ILE A 303 -19.54 -15.14 -8.63
N SER A 304 -19.63 -13.96 -9.24
CA SER A 304 -20.84 -13.15 -9.32
C SER A 304 -21.02 -12.56 -10.72
N ARG A 305 -22.16 -11.90 -10.97
CA ARG A 305 -22.42 -11.22 -12.26
C ARG A 305 -21.58 -9.97 -12.46
N THR A 306 -21.32 -9.26 -11.38
CA THR A 306 -20.62 -7.97 -11.35
C THR A 306 -19.87 -7.85 -10.03
N GLU A 307 -18.82 -7.03 -10.01
CA GLU A 307 -18.10 -6.69 -8.77
C GLU A 307 -19.07 -6.02 -7.77
N ASN A 308 -19.37 -6.70 -6.66
CA ASN A 308 -20.31 -6.22 -5.64
C ASN A 308 -19.78 -6.44 -4.21
N LYS A 309 -20.33 -5.70 -3.25
CA LYS A 309 -19.88 -5.67 -1.85
C LYS A 309 -20.14 -7.01 -1.16
N GLU A 310 -21.30 -7.61 -1.42
CA GLU A 310 -21.79 -8.82 -0.76
C GLU A 310 -20.91 -10.02 -1.09
N THR A 311 -20.60 -10.22 -2.37
CA THR A 311 -19.70 -11.28 -2.83
C THR A 311 -18.28 -11.06 -2.33
N THR A 312 -17.81 -9.81 -2.25
CA THR A 312 -16.50 -9.49 -1.67
C THR A 312 -16.45 -9.85 -0.19
N ARG A 313 -17.50 -9.49 0.56
CA ARG A 313 -17.67 -9.84 1.98
C ARG A 313 -17.64 -11.37 2.18
N LEU A 314 -18.42 -12.13 1.40
CA LEU A 314 -18.43 -13.59 1.45
C LEU A 314 -17.05 -14.19 1.16
N ALA A 315 -16.32 -13.67 0.16
CA ALA A 315 -14.96 -14.14 -0.12
C ALA A 315 -13.97 -13.82 1.01
N ILE A 316 -14.12 -12.69 1.72
CA ILE A 316 -13.33 -12.38 2.93
C ILE A 316 -13.59 -13.44 4.00
N LEU A 317 -14.85 -13.81 4.18
CA LEU A 317 -15.26 -14.75 5.22
C LEU A 317 -14.76 -16.16 4.95
N ASP A 318 -14.86 -16.63 3.71
CA ASP A 318 -14.30 -17.92 3.29
C ASP A 318 -12.79 -17.99 3.59
N MET A 319 -12.07 -16.90 3.35
CA MET A 319 -10.64 -16.81 3.65
C MET A 319 -10.39 -16.90 5.16
N ILE A 320 -11.15 -16.15 5.96
CA ILE A 320 -10.97 -16.11 7.42
C ILE A 320 -11.36 -17.44 8.07
N GLU A 321 -12.44 -18.06 7.60
CA GLU A 321 -12.89 -19.36 8.07
C GLU A 321 -11.87 -20.46 7.72
N SER A 322 -11.37 -20.45 6.48
CA SER A 322 -10.42 -21.46 6.01
C SER A 322 -9.05 -21.29 6.66
N TRP A 323 -8.51 -20.07 6.69
CA TRP A 323 -7.09 -19.82 6.99
C TRP A 323 -6.86 -18.97 8.23
N GLY A 324 -7.75 -18.03 8.55
CA GLY A 324 -7.65 -17.16 9.73
C GLY A 324 -7.67 -15.68 9.38
N ILE A 325 -7.53 -14.81 10.38
CA ILE A 325 -7.57 -13.35 10.22
C ILE A 325 -6.18 -12.86 9.78
N PRO A 326 -6.05 -12.19 8.61
CA PRO A 326 -4.78 -11.57 8.21
C PRO A 326 -4.54 -10.24 8.92
N GLU A 327 -3.30 -9.80 9.01
CA GLU A 327 -2.95 -8.49 9.59
C GLU A 327 -3.15 -7.34 8.60
N HIS A 328 -2.87 -7.61 7.32
CA HIS A 328 -2.93 -6.64 6.24
C HIS A 328 -3.77 -7.13 5.07
N VAL A 329 -4.66 -6.27 4.57
CA VAL A 329 -5.39 -6.52 3.31
C VAL A 329 -5.18 -5.35 2.37
N TYR A 330 -4.66 -5.65 1.18
CA TYR A 330 -4.46 -4.70 0.10
C TYR A 330 -5.61 -4.80 -0.90
N PHE A 331 -6.32 -3.70 -1.12
CA PHE A 331 -7.32 -3.61 -2.20
C PHE A 331 -6.73 -2.87 -3.39
N ASP A 332 -6.81 -3.49 -4.58
CA ASP A 332 -6.62 -2.72 -5.81
C ASP A 332 -7.75 -1.71 -5.97
N ASN A 333 -7.42 -0.51 -6.44
CA ASN A 333 -8.40 0.49 -6.82
C ASN A 333 -9.36 0.93 -5.70
N GLY A 334 -8.83 1.37 -4.56
CA GLY A 334 -9.65 1.88 -3.45
C GLY A 334 -10.72 2.93 -3.81
N ARG A 335 -10.62 3.65 -4.95
CA ARG A 335 -11.71 4.51 -5.47
C ARG A 335 -12.63 3.83 -6.48
N ALA A 336 -12.12 3.05 -7.44
CA ALA A 336 -12.95 2.43 -8.49
C ALA A 336 -13.61 1.12 -8.03
N PHE A 337 -12.92 0.32 -7.22
CA PHE A 337 -13.47 -0.85 -6.54
C PHE A 337 -14.56 -0.40 -5.56
N MET A 338 -14.32 0.67 -4.77
CA MET A 338 -15.34 1.28 -3.89
C MET A 338 -16.47 2.01 -4.63
N SER A 339 -16.22 2.66 -5.78
CA SER A 339 -17.31 3.29 -6.55
C SER A 339 -18.19 2.24 -7.22
N LYS A 340 -17.62 1.11 -7.66
CA LYS A 340 -18.37 -0.06 -8.18
C LYS A 340 -19.17 -0.75 -7.08
N TRP A 341 -18.63 -0.83 -5.87
CA TRP A 341 -19.36 -1.27 -4.68
C TRP A 341 -20.64 -0.46 -4.44
N ILE A 342 -20.63 0.84 -4.74
CA ILE A 342 -21.79 1.75 -4.59
C ILE A 342 -22.71 1.72 -5.82
N THR A 343 -22.17 1.54 -7.04
CA THR A 343 -22.96 1.54 -8.29
C THR A 343 -23.55 0.18 -8.66
N GLY A 344 -23.12 -0.92 -8.02
CA GLY A 344 -23.66 -2.28 -8.17
C GLY A 344 -25.04 -2.49 -7.54
N GLY A 345 -25.87 -1.44 -7.46
CA GLY A 345 -27.26 -1.50 -7.03
C GLY A 345 -28.11 -2.32 -8.00
N MET A 346 -27.96 -3.65 -7.98
CA MET A 346 -28.97 -4.55 -8.49
C MET A 346 -30.26 -4.33 -7.69
N LYS A 347 -31.39 -4.18 -8.39
CA LYS A 347 -32.70 -4.51 -7.82
C LYS A 347 -32.54 -5.88 -7.16
N HIS A 348 -32.70 -5.93 -5.84
CA HIS A 348 -32.24 -7.01 -4.98
C HIS A 348 -32.35 -8.41 -5.63
N ARG A 349 -31.23 -9.14 -5.75
CA ARG A 349 -31.20 -10.56 -6.19
C ARG A 349 -32.09 -11.43 -5.29
N PHE A 350 -32.26 -11.01 -4.04
CA PHE A 350 -33.14 -11.58 -3.05
C PHE A 350 -34.38 -10.69 -2.86
N ARG A 351 -35.54 -11.25 -2.51
CA ARG A 351 -36.81 -10.50 -2.42
C ARG A 351 -36.82 -9.36 -1.37
N PHE A 352 -35.80 -9.24 -0.51
CA PHE A 352 -35.78 -8.40 0.69
C PHE A 352 -34.66 -7.32 0.70
N LYS A 353 -34.83 -6.29 1.56
CA LYS A 353 -33.87 -5.17 1.74
C LYS A 353 -32.81 -5.52 2.80
N VAL A 354 -31.57 -5.66 2.38
CA VAL A 354 -30.39 -5.86 3.25
C VAL A 354 -29.80 -4.50 3.67
N LYS A 355 -29.40 -4.33 4.94
CA LYS A 355 -28.67 -3.14 5.40
C LYS A 355 -27.26 -3.09 4.79
N ASP A 356 -26.85 -1.89 4.37
CA ASP A 356 -25.56 -1.59 3.73
C ASP A 356 -24.43 -1.55 4.79
N GLU A 357 -23.85 -2.71 5.12
CA GLU A 357 -22.61 -2.80 5.90
C GLU A 357 -21.42 -3.01 4.94
N GLU A 358 -20.43 -2.11 4.98
CA GLU A 358 -19.31 -2.13 4.04
C GLU A 358 -18.25 -3.21 4.39
N PRO A 359 -17.69 -3.94 3.40
CA PRO A 359 -16.65 -4.95 3.61
C PRO A 359 -15.42 -4.44 4.38
N LYS A 360 -15.08 -3.14 4.25
CA LYS A 360 -14.00 -2.51 5.02
C LYS A 360 -14.30 -2.43 6.50
N GLY A 361 -15.56 -2.21 6.87
CA GLY A 361 -16.00 -2.21 8.26
C GLY A 361 -15.79 -3.56 8.92
N VAL A 362 -16.07 -4.65 8.20
CA VAL A 362 -15.84 -6.03 8.68
C VAL A 362 -14.37 -6.29 8.98
N LEU A 363 -13.47 -5.97 8.05
CA LEU A 363 -12.03 -6.14 8.25
C LEU A 363 -11.50 -5.28 9.41
N THR A 364 -11.93 -4.02 9.49
CA THR A 364 -11.51 -3.11 10.57
C THR A 364 -11.99 -3.59 11.94
N GLN A 365 -13.21 -4.13 12.04
CA GLN A 365 -13.74 -4.71 13.27
C GLN A 365 -12.99 -5.95 13.74
N LEU A 366 -12.37 -6.68 12.81
CA LEU A 366 -11.49 -7.82 13.11
C LEU A 366 -10.04 -7.41 13.39
N GLY A 367 -9.74 -6.11 13.44
CA GLY A 367 -8.39 -5.61 13.70
C GLY A 367 -7.46 -5.60 12.48
N VAL A 368 -7.98 -5.83 11.29
CA VAL A 368 -7.19 -5.90 10.05
C VAL A 368 -6.88 -4.50 9.53
N THR A 369 -5.61 -4.25 9.19
CA THR A 369 -5.19 -2.99 8.57
C THR A 369 -5.44 -3.03 7.07
N VAL A 370 -6.32 -2.14 6.59
CA VAL A 370 -6.70 -2.08 5.18
C VAL A 370 -5.88 -1.04 4.43
N HIS A 371 -5.18 -1.48 3.38
CA HIS A 371 -4.36 -0.64 2.52
C HIS A 371 -5.05 -0.41 1.16
N ASN A 372 -5.18 0.85 0.74
CA ASN A 372 -5.70 1.21 -0.57
C ASN A 372 -4.53 1.53 -1.52
N VAL A 373 -4.42 0.81 -2.64
CA VAL A 373 -3.36 1.04 -3.63
C VAL A 373 -3.89 1.90 -4.78
N THR A 374 -3.04 2.80 -5.31
CA THR A 374 -3.37 3.66 -6.44
C THR A 374 -3.49 2.87 -7.75
N PRO A 375 -4.53 3.13 -8.57
CA PRO A 375 -4.75 2.45 -9.86
C PRO A 375 -3.55 2.54 -10.81
N TYR A 376 -3.39 1.53 -11.66
CA TYR A 376 -2.45 1.48 -12.81
C TYR A 376 -0.95 1.57 -12.50
N HIS A 377 -0.57 1.63 -11.23
CA HIS A 377 0.82 1.52 -10.81
C HIS A 377 1.12 0.06 -10.47
N GLY A 378 1.35 -0.77 -11.50
CA GLY A 378 1.76 -2.17 -11.31
C GLY A 378 3.04 -2.33 -10.46
N GLN A 379 3.82 -1.25 -10.32
CA GLN A 379 4.99 -1.14 -9.44
C GLN A 379 4.63 -0.98 -7.95
N ALA A 380 3.40 -0.57 -7.63
CA ALA A 380 2.92 -0.40 -6.27
C ALA A 380 2.44 -1.72 -5.65
N LYS A 381 2.54 -2.84 -6.37
CA LYS A 381 2.09 -4.15 -5.90
C LYS A 381 3.25 -5.16 -5.93
N PRO A 382 3.48 -5.93 -4.86
CA PRO A 382 4.39 -7.08 -4.87
C PRO A 382 3.89 -8.27 -5.70
N ILE A 383 2.77 -8.11 -6.43
CA ILE A 383 2.00 -9.20 -7.01
C ILE A 383 2.01 -9.07 -8.53
N GLU A 384 2.45 -10.14 -9.18
CA GLU A 384 2.41 -10.34 -10.62
C GLU A 384 0.98 -10.15 -11.18
N ARG A 385 0.81 -10.14 -12.52
CA ARG A 385 -0.51 -10.13 -13.17
C ARG A 385 -1.31 -11.43 -12.97
N ALA A 386 -1.13 -12.11 -11.84
CA ALA A 386 -1.62 -13.44 -11.52
C ALA A 386 -3.12 -13.60 -11.77
N TRP A 387 -3.96 -12.64 -11.37
CA TRP A 387 -5.41 -12.70 -11.60
C TRP A 387 -5.78 -12.64 -13.07
N ARG A 388 -5.17 -11.72 -13.84
CA ARG A 388 -5.41 -11.59 -15.28
C ARG A 388 -4.95 -12.84 -16.02
N ASP A 389 -3.75 -13.31 -15.73
CA ASP A 389 -3.16 -14.46 -16.41
C ASP A 389 -3.91 -15.75 -16.05
N MET A 390 -4.36 -15.89 -14.80
CA MET A 390 -5.18 -17.01 -14.37
C MET A 390 -6.55 -17.00 -15.07
N VAL A 391 -7.23 -15.85 -15.13
CA VAL A 391 -8.55 -15.73 -15.74
C VAL A 391 -8.49 -15.95 -17.25
N ASP A 392 -7.47 -15.42 -17.94
CA ASP A 392 -7.24 -15.69 -19.37
C ASP A 392 -6.96 -17.18 -19.61
N ARG A 393 -6.11 -17.82 -18.80
CA ARG A 393 -5.84 -19.27 -18.88
C ARG A 393 -7.10 -20.11 -18.70
N ILE A 394 -7.92 -19.77 -17.72
CA ILE A 394 -9.19 -20.48 -17.47
C ILE A 394 -10.15 -20.26 -18.64
N SER A 395 -10.26 -19.01 -19.12
CA SER A 395 -11.19 -18.63 -20.19
C SER A 395 -10.86 -19.29 -21.54
N ARG A 396 -9.58 -19.57 -21.80
CA ARG A 396 -9.08 -20.28 -22.99
C ARG A 396 -8.98 -21.79 -22.82
N HIS A 397 -9.45 -22.34 -21.70
CA HIS A 397 -9.39 -23.78 -21.48
C HIS A 397 -10.28 -24.53 -22.49
N PRO A 398 -9.82 -25.64 -23.09
CA PRO A 398 -10.59 -26.37 -24.12
C PRO A 398 -12.00 -26.79 -23.69
N ALA A 399 -12.22 -27.04 -22.39
CA ALA A 399 -13.54 -27.35 -21.84
C ALA A 399 -14.58 -26.22 -22.03
N LEU A 400 -14.13 -24.98 -22.24
CA LEU A 400 -14.95 -23.78 -22.44
C LEU A 400 -15.00 -23.34 -23.91
N GLU A 401 -14.53 -24.19 -24.83
CA GLU A 401 -14.61 -23.91 -26.27
C GLU A 401 -16.06 -23.60 -26.67
N GLY A 402 -16.22 -22.57 -27.51
CA GLY A 402 -17.51 -22.02 -27.92
C GLY A 402 -18.19 -21.07 -26.92
N ALA A 403 -17.78 -21.09 -25.64
CA ALA A 403 -18.21 -20.11 -24.64
C ALA A 403 -17.25 -18.92 -24.52
N PHE A 404 -15.99 -19.06 -24.95
CA PHE A 404 -14.99 -17.99 -24.95
C PHE A 404 -15.41 -16.78 -25.82
N THR A 405 -15.21 -15.56 -25.31
CA THR A 405 -15.66 -14.33 -25.97
C THR A 405 -14.57 -13.58 -26.72
N GLY A 406 -13.30 -13.86 -26.44
CA GLY A 406 -12.18 -13.00 -26.83
C GLY A 406 -11.91 -11.92 -25.79
N ASN A 407 -10.63 -11.52 -25.67
CA ASN A 407 -10.15 -10.54 -24.68
C ASN A 407 -10.21 -9.08 -25.16
N ASN A 408 -10.55 -8.85 -26.42
CA ASN A 408 -10.81 -7.52 -26.99
C ASN A 408 -11.77 -7.62 -28.19
N ILE A 409 -12.22 -6.47 -28.70
CA ILE A 409 -13.24 -6.38 -29.77
C ILE A 409 -12.81 -7.12 -31.05
N ASN A 410 -11.50 -7.11 -31.36
CA ASN A 410 -10.93 -7.70 -32.57
C ASN A 410 -10.47 -9.16 -32.36
N ALA A 411 -10.48 -9.66 -31.13
CA ALA A 411 -10.00 -11.00 -30.76
C ALA A 411 -11.15 -12.00 -30.53
N LYS A 412 -12.31 -11.76 -31.16
CA LYS A 412 -13.46 -12.67 -31.09
C LYS A 412 -13.16 -13.94 -31.89
N PRO A 413 -13.32 -15.13 -31.29
CA PRO A 413 -13.14 -16.38 -32.03
C PRO A 413 -14.30 -16.61 -33.02
N GLU A 414 -14.08 -17.43 -34.05
CA GLU A 414 -15.11 -17.72 -35.07
C GLU A 414 -16.36 -18.38 -34.48
N ASN A 415 -16.19 -19.20 -33.44
CA ASN A 415 -17.27 -19.87 -32.71
C ASN A 415 -17.89 -19.01 -31.59
N TYR A 416 -17.77 -17.69 -31.67
CA TYR A 416 -18.32 -16.76 -30.68
C TYR A 416 -19.84 -16.97 -30.48
N ARG A 417 -20.27 -17.06 -29.21
CA ARG A 417 -21.67 -17.33 -28.79
C ARG A 417 -22.25 -18.68 -29.23
N SER A 418 -21.42 -19.63 -29.65
CA SER A 418 -21.90 -20.99 -29.98
C SER A 418 -22.32 -21.79 -28.74
N ARG A 419 -21.81 -21.44 -27.55
CA ARG A 419 -22.14 -22.09 -26.28
C ARG A 419 -22.21 -21.09 -25.13
N ALA A 420 -23.04 -21.37 -24.13
CA ALA A 420 -22.96 -20.75 -22.81
C ALA A 420 -22.97 -21.86 -21.77
N ILE A 421 -21.95 -21.91 -20.92
CA ILE A 421 -21.84 -22.93 -19.87
C ILE A 421 -22.79 -22.59 -18.70
N PRO A 422 -23.49 -23.55 -18.08
CA PRO A 422 -24.27 -23.29 -16.86
C PRO A 422 -23.39 -22.77 -15.71
N ILE A 423 -23.90 -21.84 -14.91
CA ILE A 423 -23.13 -21.19 -13.83
C ILE A 423 -22.58 -22.17 -12.79
N GLU A 424 -23.34 -23.20 -12.40
CA GLU A 424 -22.88 -24.18 -11.41
C GLU A 424 -21.74 -25.06 -11.95
N GLU A 425 -21.84 -25.50 -13.21
CA GLU A 425 -20.74 -26.20 -13.88
C GLU A 425 -19.49 -25.31 -13.99
N PHE A 426 -19.69 -24.03 -14.31
CA PHE A 426 -18.60 -23.06 -14.39
C PHE A 426 -17.94 -22.81 -13.02
N ARG A 427 -18.72 -22.69 -11.94
CA ARG A 427 -18.22 -22.53 -10.57
C ARG A 427 -17.37 -23.72 -10.15
N ALA A 428 -17.86 -24.94 -10.36
CA ALA A 428 -17.12 -26.16 -10.07
C ALA A 428 -15.82 -26.25 -10.90
N PHE A 429 -15.88 -25.88 -12.18
CA PHE A 429 -14.72 -25.86 -13.07
C PHE A 429 -13.65 -24.84 -12.61
N VAL A 430 -14.05 -23.61 -12.27
CA VAL A 430 -13.14 -22.58 -11.77
C VAL A 430 -12.49 -23.01 -10.45
N ALA A 431 -13.23 -23.63 -9.53
CA ALA A 431 -12.68 -24.13 -8.28
C ALA A 431 -11.57 -25.18 -8.52
N GLN A 432 -11.78 -26.10 -9.47
CA GLN A 432 -10.75 -27.08 -9.87
C GLN A 432 -9.52 -26.40 -10.49
N GLU A 433 -9.71 -25.41 -11.35
CA GLU A 433 -8.61 -24.70 -11.99
C GLU A 433 -7.81 -23.80 -11.04
N ILE A 434 -8.45 -23.26 -10.00
CA ILE A 434 -7.77 -22.55 -8.91
C ILE A 434 -6.97 -23.53 -8.05
N MET A 435 -7.52 -24.70 -7.75
CA MET A 435 -6.77 -25.76 -7.06
C MET A 435 -5.51 -26.13 -7.85
N ARG A 436 -5.64 -26.38 -9.17
CA ARG A 436 -4.51 -26.63 -10.07
C ARG A 436 -3.53 -25.47 -10.11
N HIS A 437 -4.01 -24.23 -10.07
CA HIS A 437 -3.14 -23.07 -9.99
C HIS A 437 -2.30 -23.12 -8.70
N ASN A 438 -2.92 -23.36 -7.56
CA ASN A 438 -2.24 -23.37 -6.27
C ASN A 438 -1.22 -24.52 -6.15
N THR A 439 -1.53 -25.69 -6.70
CA THR A 439 -0.67 -26.90 -6.61
C THR A 439 0.35 -27.03 -7.76
N ARG A 440 0.29 -26.18 -8.79
CA ARG A 440 1.27 -26.19 -9.88
C ARG A 440 2.67 -25.89 -9.36
N THR A 441 3.59 -26.83 -9.57
CA THR A 441 5.03 -26.71 -9.31
C THR A 441 5.73 -25.81 -10.35
N ASP A 442 7.06 -25.74 -10.32
CA ASP A 442 7.89 -24.94 -11.23
C ASP A 442 7.55 -23.44 -11.23
N ARG A 443 7.15 -22.92 -10.06
CA ARG A 443 6.88 -21.48 -9.89
C ARG A 443 8.20 -20.72 -9.76
N ASN A 444 8.50 -19.91 -10.77
CA ASN A 444 9.62 -18.97 -10.74
C ASN A 444 9.23 -17.67 -10.02
N THR A 445 8.97 -17.76 -8.72
CA THR A 445 8.77 -16.59 -7.86
C THR A 445 9.80 -16.57 -6.73
N GLN A 446 10.04 -15.39 -6.15
CA GLN A 446 11.04 -15.17 -5.10
C GLN A 446 10.91 -16.15 -3.92
N THR A 447 9.68 -16.50 -3.53
CA THR A 447 9.38 -17.41 -2.42
C THR A 447 9.29 -18.87 -2.86
N ALA A 448 8.70 -19.13 -4.03
CA ALA A 448 8.43 -20.51 -4.45
C ALA A 448 9.64 -21.27 -4.97
N LYS A 449 10.54 -20.62 -5.73
CA LYS A 449 11.82 -21.20 -6.20
C LYS A 449 11.67 -22.63 -6.78
N GLY A 450 10.67 -22.85 -7.63
CA GLY A 450 10.39 -24.15 -8.26
C GLY A 450 9.31 -25.00 -7.55
N ARG A 451 8.91 -24.64 -6.33
CA ARG A 451 7.82 -25.31 -5.60
C ARG A 451 6.46 -24.73 -5.98
N SER A 452 5.38 -25.38 -5.55
CA SER A 452 4.02 -24.86 -5.71
C SER A 452 3.70 -23.77 -4.69
N PHE A 453 2.67 -22.97 -4.97
CA PHE A 453 2.21 -21.94 -4.01
C PHE A 453 1.64 -22.58 -2.74
N ALA A 454 0.93 -23.69 -2.88
CA ALA A 454 0.38 -24.43 -1.74
C ALA A 454 1.47 -24.96 -0.80
N GLU A 455 2.57 -25.50 -1.33
CA GLU A 455 3.70 -25.98 -0.52
C GLU A 455 4.37 -24.84 0.26
N VAL A 456 4.62 -23.72 -0.41
CA VAL A 456 5.26 -22.54 0.20
C VAL A 456 4.38 -21.92 1.28
N PHE A 457 3.09 -21.85 1.02
CA PHE A 457 2.10 -21.36 1.97
C PHE A 457 2.05 -22.25 3.20
N LYS A 458 1.93 -23.57 3.00
CA LYS A 458 1.89 -24.55 4.09
C LYS A 458 3.18 -24.54 4.92
N GLU A 459 4.35 -24.56 4.27
CA GLU A 459 5.64 -24.51 4.96
C GLU A 459 5.76 -23.26 5.85
N SER A 460 5.28 -22.11 5.37
CA SER A 460 5.30 -20.88 6.18
C SER A 460 4.31 -20.92 7.34
N LEU A 461 3.13 -21.52 7.19
CA LEU A 461 2.17 -21.66 8.30
C LEU A 461 2.66 -22.67 9.35
N ASP A 462 3.41 -23.69 8.95
CA ASP A 462 3.94 -24.72 9.86
C ASP A 462 5.15 -24.21 10.69
N ARG A 463 5.63 -22.97 10.45
CA ARG A 463 6.75 -22.38 11.20
C ARG A 463 6.32 -21.97 12.62
N PRO A 464 7.09 -22.29 13.68
CA PRO A 464 6.72 -21.96 15.05
C PRO A 464 6.54 -20.47 15.34
N GLU A 465 7.22 -19.59 14.59
CA GLU A 465 7.13 -18.15 14.77
C GLU A 465 5.86 -17.54 14.16
N VAL A 466 5.16 -18.27 13.30
CA VAL A 466 3.99 -17.79 12.56
C VAL A 466 2.72 -18.12 13.35
N VAL A 467 2.05 -17.08 13.85
CA VAL A 467 0.81 -17.22 14.62
C VAL A 467 -0.31 -16.50 13.90
N VAL A 468 -1.21 -17.26 13.27
CA VAL A 468 -2.40 -16.72 12.61
C VAL A 468 -3.60 -16.79 13.55
N GLN A 469 -4.23 -15.65 13.83
CA GLN A 469 -5.42 -15.61 14.68
C GLN A 469 -6.61 -16.26 13.98
N ARG A 470 -7.32 -17.13 14.70
CA ARG A 470 -8.57 -17.74 14.20
C ARG A 470 -9.75 -16.93 14.70
N ALA A 471 -10.63 -16.53 13.78
CA ALA A 471 -11.89 -15.93 14.18
C ALA A 471 -12.75 -16.98 14.90
N SER A 472 -13.35 -16.59 16.02
CA SER A 472 -14.36 -17.42 16.68
C SER A 472 -15.58 -17.60 15.77
N ALA A 473 -16.34 -18.68 15.99
CA ALA A 473 -17.58 -18.92 15.25
C ALA A 473 -18.54 -17.71 15.33
N LEU A 474 -18.63 -17.07 16.50
CA LEU A 474 -19.46 -15.87 16.69
C LEU A 474 -18.92 -14.64 15.94
N GLN A 475 -17.60 -14.47 15.83
CA GLN A 475 -17.02 -13.38 15.03
C GLN A 475 -17.26 -13.60 13.54
N LEU A 476 -17.04 -14.83 13.04
CA LEU A 476 -17.34 -15.19 11.65
C LEU A 476 -18.82 -14.96 11.33
N GLN A 477 -19.72 -15.39 12.22
CA GLN A 477 -21.16 -15.19 12.08
C GLN A 477 -21.55 -13.72 12.19
N PHE A 478 -20.98 -12.95 13.12
CA PHE A 478 -21.18 -11.51 13.15
C PHE A 478 -20.80 -10.86 11.80
N CYS A 479 -19.68 -11.30 11.22
CA CYS A 479 -19.16 -10.80 9.96
C CYS A 479 -19.87 -11.38 8.72
N MET A 480 -20.54 -12.53 8.80
CA MET A 480 -21.15 -13.23 7.66
C MET A 480 -22.41 -12.59 7.09
N LEU A 481 -23.16 -11.93 7.96
CA LEU A 481 -24.59 -12.01 7.81
C LEU A 481 -25.21 -10.68 7.35
N ALA A 482 -26.01 -10.77 6.29
CA ALA A 482 -26.88 -9.69 5.84
C ALA A 482 -27.84 -9.31 6.99
N GLY A 483 -27.79 -8.06 7.44
CA GLY A 483 -28.69 -7.57 8.48
C GLY A 483 -30.04 -7.16 7.89
N GLU A 484 -31.12 -7.89 8.21
CA GLU A 484 -32.49 -7.47 7.93
C GLU A 484 -33.27 -7.29 9.24
N GLY A 485 -34.07 -6.22 9.34
CA GLY A 485 -34.99 -6.06 10.45
C GLY A 485 -36.28 -6.85 10.23
N LYS A 486 -36.47 -7.98 10.91
CA LYS A 486 -37.70 -8.80 10.87
C LYS A 486 -38.53 -8.65 12.14
N ALA A 487 -39.86 -8.65 12.00
CA ALA A 487 -40.76 -8.68 13.15
C ALA A 487 -40.91 -10.12 13.64
N ALA A 488 -40.63 -10.34 14.93
CA ALA A 488 -41.00 -11.57 15.61
C ALA A 488 -42.52 -11.63 15.78
N ARG A 489 -43.15 -12.79 15.54
CA ARG A 489 -44.61 -12.93 15.71
C ARG A 489 -45.05 -12.62 17.14
N ARG A 490 -46.19 -11.93 17.31
CA ARG A 490 -46.73 -11.50 18.61
C ARG A 490 -47.06 -12.64 19.59
N GLY A 491 -47.33 -13.85 19.10
CA GLY A 491 -47.70 -14.98 19.96
C GLY A 491 -46.49 -15.74 20.52
N ASN A 492 -45.63 -16.21 19.62
CA ASN A 492 -44.56 -17.17 19.94
C ASN A 492 -43.15 -16.64 19.65
N GLY A 493 -42.99 -15.45 19.07
CA GLY A 493 -41.69 -14.90 18.70
C GLY A 493 -41.08 -15.47 17.42
N GLU A 494 -41.82 -16.29 16.66
CA GLU A 494 -41.34 -16.89 15.40
C GLU A 494 -41.00 -15.84 14.33
N ILE A 495 -39.96 -16.13 13.56
CA ILE A 495 -39.47 -15.27 12.48
C ILE A 495 -39.66 -15.97 11.13
N TYR A 496 -40.11 -15.20 10.13
CA TYR A 496 -40.23 -15.63 8.74
C TYR A 496 -39.21 -14.92 7.86
N LEU A 497 -38.47 -15.69 7.06
CA LEU A 497 -37.50 -15.19 6.08
C LEU A 497 -37.52 -16.10 4.84
N ALA A 498 -37.78 -15.55 3.65
CA ALA A 498 -37.74 -16.25 2.37
C ALA A 498 -38.43 -17.63 2.36
N ASP A 499 -39.67 -17.66 2.89
CA ASP A 499 -40.53 -18.84 3.06
C ASP A 499 -40.07 -19.89 4.10
N ASN A 500 -38.91 -19.67 4.72
CA ASN A 500 -38.44 -20.45 5.87
C ASN A 500 -38.95 -19.85 7.21
N ARG A 501 -39.10 -20.73 8.21
CA ARG A 501 -39.58 -20.41 9.56
C ARG A 501 -38.46 -20.66 10.55
N TYR A 502 -38.30 -19.80 11.55
CA TYR A 502 -37.22 -19.91 12.53
C TYR A 502 -37.75 -19.64 13.93
N TRP A 503 -37.34 -20.48 14.89
CA TRP A 503 -37.81 -20.34 16.27
C TRP A 503 -36.82 -20.89 17.31
N SER A 504 -36.68 -20.15 18.42
CA SER A 504 -36.06 -20.62 19.65
C SER A 504 -36.86 -20.10 20.85
N GLU A 505 -36.72 -20.77 21.99
CA GLU A 505 -37.45 -20.42 23.22
C GLU A 505 -37.17 -18.98 23.69
N LYS A 506 -35.95 -18.47 23.48
CA LYS A 506 -35.57 -17.10 23.88
C LYS A 506 -36.34 -16.03 23.10
N LEU A 507 -36.83 -16.33 21.90
CA LEU A 507 -37.61 -15.38 21.11
C LEU A 507 -38.98 -15.06 21.72
N ILE A 508 -39.50 -15.88 22.64
CA ILE A 508 -40.79 -15.66 23.31
C ILE A 508 -40.78 -14.29 24.04
N ALA A 509 -39.67 -13.95 24.72
CA ALA A 509 -39.53 -12.67 25.43
C ALA A 509 -39.50 -11.45 24.49
N HIS A 510 -39.25 -11.67 23.20
CA HIS A 510 -39.17 -10.65 22.17
C HIS A 510 -40.34 -10.71 21.18
N ALA A 511 -41.39 -11.49 21.50
CA ALA A 511 -42.57 -11.62 20.66
C ALA A 511 -43.21 -10.26 20.34
N GLY A 512 -43.50 -10.02 19.06
CA GLY A 512 -44.08 -8.77 18.57
C GLY A 512 -43.09 -7.62 18.38
N ARG A 513 -41.81 -7.78 18.77
CA ARG A 513 -40.77 -6.77 18.56
C ARG A 513 -40.08 -6.96 17.21
N LYS A 514 -39.54 -5.87 16.68
CA LYS A 514 -38.65 -5.92 15.52
C LYS A 514 -37.25 -6.30 15.99
N LEU A 515 -36.66 -7.30 15.36
CA LEU A 515 -35.35 -7.86 15.67
C LEU A 515 -34.46 -7.77 14.44
N MET A 516 -33.16 -7.62 14.66
CA MET A 516 -32.17 -7.71 13.60
C MET A 516 -31.83 -9.17 13.39
N VAL A 517 -32.10 -9.70 12.20
CA VAL A 517 -31.68 -11.05 11.82
C VAL A 517 -30.50 -10.97 10.89
N ARG A 518 -29.60 -11.92 11.09
CA ARG A 518 -28.35 -12.06 10.37
C ARG A 518 -28.31 -13.51 9.84
N PHE A 519 -28.14 -13.67 8.52
CA PHE A 519 -28.10 -14.94 7.77
C PHE A 519 -27.18 -14.88 6.53
N ASP A 520 -26.76 -16.03 6.00
CA ASP A 520 -26.08 -16.15 4.70
C ASP A 520 -27.14 -16.23 3.58
N PRO A 521 -27.18 -15.28 2.63
CA PRO A 521 -28.14 -15.30 1.53
C PRO A 521 -27.99 -16.51 0.58
N GLU A 522 -26.82 -17.13 0.50
CA GLU A 522 -26.60 -18.33 -0.34
C GLU A 522 -27.00 -19.63 0.37
N ASN A 523 -27.20 -19.60 1.69
CA ASN A 523 -27.63 -20.74 2.50
C ASN A 523 -28.72 -20.38 3.52
N LEU A 524 -29.95 -20.18 3.03
CA LEU A 524 -31.11 -19.82 3.85
C LEU A 524 -31.63 -20.96 4.73
N HIS A 525 -31.16 -22.20 4.56
CA HIS A 525 -31.60 -23.32 5.41
C HIS A 525 -30.82 -23.42 6.72
N ASP A 526 -29.71 -22.67 6.85
CA ASP A 526 -28.94 -22.58 8.08
C ASP A 526 -29.61 -21.68 9.14
N ASP A 527 -29.08 -21.68 10.36
CA ASP A 527 -29.65 -20.98 11.51
C ASP A 527 -29.56 -19.44 11.38
N LEU A 528 -30.56 -18.72 11.93
CA LEU A 528 -30.51 -17.26 12.04
C LEU A 528 -29.80 -16.82 13.32
N PHE A 529 -29.02 -15.75 13.22
CA PHE A 529 -28.49 -15.04 14.38
C PHE A 529 -29.34 -13.83 14.65
N VAL A 530 -29.99 -13.81 15.81
CA VAL A 530 -30.99 -12.80 16.13
C VAL A 530 -30.47 -11.86 17.20
N TYR A 531 -30.57 -10.57 16.92
CA TYR A 531 -30.16 -9.48 17.80
C TYR A 531 -31.34 -8.55 18.05
N THR A 532 -31.31 -7.81 19.15
CA THR A 532 -32.15 -6.63 19.31
C THR A 532 -31.78 -5.59 18.24
N MET A 533 -32.67 -4.62 18.00
CA MET A 533 -32.35 -3.52 17.07
C MET A 533 -31.18 -2.66 17.55
N ASP A 534 -30.90 -2.67 18.85
CA ASP A 534 -29.77 -1.99 19.50
C ASP A 534 -28.47 -2.79 19.42
N GLY A 535 -28.48 -3.99 18.81
CA GLY A 535 -27.29 -4.81 18.56
C GLY A 535 -26.95 -5.83 19.64
N VAL A 536 -27.82 -6.07 20.62
CA VAL A 536 -27.60 -7.09 21.67
C VAL A 536 -27.95 -8.47 21.11
N PHE A 537 -27.02 -9.43 21.21
CA PHE A 537 -27.26 -10.79 20.78
C PHE A 537 -28.32 -11.49 21.65
N ILE A 538 -29.30 -12.12 21.01
CA ILE A 538 -30.39 -12.84 21.68
C ILE A 538 -30.11 -14.34 21.65
N ASP A 539 -30.06 -14.91 20.44
CA ASP A 539 -29.88 -16.35 20.26
C ASP A 539 -29.48 -16.73 18.83
N ARG A 540 -28.98 -17.96 18.71
CA ARG A 540 -28.91 -18.71 17.46
C ARG A 540 -30.22 -19.49 17.29
N VAL A 541 -30.94 -19.22 16.21
CA VAL A 541 -32.33 -19.63 16.02
C VAL A 541 -32.43 -20.58 14.82
N PRO A 542 -32.69 -21.87 15.07
CA PRO A 542 -32.68 -22.86 14.00
C PRO A 542 -33.85 -22.73 13.04
N CYS A 543 -33.61 -23.16 11.80
CA CYS A 543 -34.65 -23.30 10.78
C CYS A 543 -35.61 -24.44 11.15
N ILE A 544 -36.90 -24.18 11.02
CA ILE A 544 -37.97 -25.16 11.16
C ILE A 544 -38.31 -25.64 9.75
N GLU A 545 -37.88 -26.87 9.43
CA GLU A 545 -38.23 -27.50 8.17
C GLU A 545 -39.75 -27.73 8.04
N ALA A 546 -40.28 -27.52 6.84
CA ALA A 546 -41.66 -27.85 6.53
C ALA A 546 -41.79 -29.36 6.35
N VAL A 547 -42.46 -30.05 7.29
CA VAL A 547 -42.63 -31.50 7.23
C VAL A 547 -43.99 -31.87 6.64
N GLY A 548 -44.01 -32.92 5.81
CA GLY A 548 -45.22 -33.45 5.19
C GLY A 548 -46.26 -33.89 6.22
N PHE A 549 -47.54 -33.64 5.94
CA PHE A 549 -48.67 -33.94 6.84
C PHE A 549 -48.76 -35.44 7.23
N ASN A 550 -48.19 -36.33 6.42
CA ASN A 550 -48.18 -37.78 6.61
C ASN A 550 -46.93 -38.31 7.33
N ASP A 551 -45.98 -37.46 7.74
CA ASP A 551 -44.76 -37.90 8.44
C ASP A 551 -45.00 -38.06 9.95
N ALA A 552 -45.30 -39.31 10.33
CA ALA A 552 -45.52 -39.67 11.73
C ALA A 552 -44.25 -39.56 12.61
N ALA A 553 -43.05 -39.61 12.05
CA ALA A 553 -41.80 -39.52 12.82
C ALA A 553 -41.54 -38.08 13.27
N ALA A 554 -41.70 -37.12 12.36
CA ALA A 554 -41.57 -35.71 12.70
C ALA A 554 -42.66 -35.19 13.64
N ALA A 555 -43.90 -35.70 13.49
CA ALA A 555 -44.99 -35.40 14.43
C ALA A 555 -44.66 -35.86 15.86
N ARG A 556 -44.02 -37.04 16.01
CA ARG A 556 -43.57 -37.56 17.32
C ARG A 556 -42.45 -36.73 17.92
N GLU A 557 -41.46 -36.33 17.14
CA GLU A 557 -40.36 -35.48 17.60
C GLU A 557 -40.85 -34.08 18.01
N HIS A 558 -41.74 -33.47 17.24
CA HIS A 558 -42.38 -32.20 17.63
C HIS A 558 -43.18 -32.32 18.94
N ALA A 559 -43.98 -33.39 19.10
CA ALA A 559 -44.73 -33.66 20.33
C ALA A 559 -43.81 -33.95 21.54
N ARG A 560 -42.64 -34.55 21.31
CA ARG A 560 -41.61 -34.75 22.35
C ARG A 560 -41.01 -33.41 22.79
N LYS A 561 -40.54 -32.58 21.85
CA LYS A 561 -39.97 -31.25 22.14
C LYS A 561 -40.98 -30.36 22.87
N LYS A 562 -42.25 -30.35 22.44
CA LYS A 562 -43.34 -29.63 23.12
C LYS A 562 -43.57 -30.12 24.56
N ARG A 563 -43.55 -31.44 24.80
CA ARG A 563 -43.70 -31.99 26.16
C ARG A 563 -42.54 -31.62 27.06
N GLN A 564 -41.31 -31.66 26.56
CA GLN A 564 -40.11 -31.23 27.31
C GLN A 564 -40.19 -29.75 27.69
N PHE A 565 -40.54 -28.87 26.74
CA PHE A 565 -40.75 -27.44 27.01
C PHE A 565 -41.82 -27.21 28.07
N MET A 566 -43.01 -27.82 27.93
CA MET A 566 -44.09 -27.65 28.92
C MET A 566 -43.71 -28.20 30.31
N LYS A 567 -42.87 -29.23 30.38
CA LYS A 567 -42.38 -29.76 31.66
C LYS A 567 -41.43 -28.76 32.33
N ALA A 568 -40.43 -28.26 31.59
CA ALA A 568 -39.48 -27.27 32.10
C ALA A 568 -40.18 -25.99 32.59
N GLN A 569 -41.17 -25.51 31.85
CA GLN A 569 -41.94 -24.33 32.24
C GLN A 569 -42.82 -24.55 33.50
N ARG A 570 -43.33 -25.77 33.72
CA ARG A 570 -44.02 -26.12 34.97
C ARG A 570 -43.08 -26.12 36.16
N GLU A 571 -41.90 -26.71 36.03
CA GLU A 571 -40.87 -26.72 37.08
C GLU A 571 -40.45 -25.28 37.43
N LEU A 572 -40.28 -24.42 36.43
CA LEU A 572 -39.95 -23.00 36.63
C LEU A 572 -41.08 -22.21 37.31
N LEU A 573 -42.35 -22.51 36.95
CA LEU A 573 -43.53 -21.95 37.63
C LEU A 573 -43.62 -22.38 39.10
N GLU A 574 -43.34 -23.65 39.40
CA GLU A 574 -43.32 -24.17 40.77
C GLU A 574 -42.25 -23.51 41.62
N LEU A 575 -41.03 -23.36 41.09
CA LEU A 575 -39.94 -22.63 41.75
C LEU A 575 -40.26 -21.15 41.99
N GLY A 576 -40.97 -20.50 41.06
CA GLY A 576 -41.36 -19.09 41.18
C GLY A 576 -42.50 -18.84 42.18
N ARG A 577 -43.32 -19.84 42.48
CA ARG A 577 -44.44 -19.74 43.44
C ARG A 577 -43.98 -20.05 44.87
N LEU A 578 -43.12 -19.20 45.40
CA LEU A 578 -42.57 -19.33 46.76
C LEU A 578 -43.63 -19.21 47.86
N LEU A 579 -44.72 -18.47 47.60
CA LEU A 579 -45.85 -18.29 48.52
C LEU A 579 -47.15 -18.73 47.86
N THR A 580 -48.02 -19.35 48.64
CA THR A 580 -49.38 -19.67 48.23
C THR A 580 -50.25 -18.41 48.15
N ALA A 581 -51.34 -18.46 47.38
CA ALA A 581 -52.26 -17.31 47.25
C ALA A 581 -52.81 -16.83 48.62
N ALA A 582 -53.02 -17.74 49.57
CA ALA A 582 -53.46 -17.41 50.93
C ALA A 582 -52.37 -16.69 51.74
N GLN A 583 -51.10 -17.09 51.61
CA GLN A 583 -49.98 -16.42 52.27
C GLN A 583 -49.72 -15.03 51.67
N VAL A 584 -49.87 -14.89 50.35
CA VAL A 584 -49.81 -13.57 49.70
C VAL A 584 -50.96 -12.69 50.19
N ALA A 585 -52.19 -13.22 50.25
CA ALA A 585 -53.35 -12.48 50.74
C ALA A 585 -53.18 -12.02 52.21
N ALA A 586 -52.61 -12.86 53.07
CA ALA A 586 -52.33 -12.51 54.47
C ALA A 586 -51.25 -11.42 54.63
N GLN A 587 -50.41 -11.19 53.62
CA GLN A 587 -49.41 -10.12 53.60
C GLN A 587 -49.94 -8.82 52.97
N ILE A 588 -51.10 -8.86 52.30
CA ILE A 588 -51.78 -7.66 51.83
C ILE A 588 -52.41 -7.03 53.09
N PRO A 589 -51.95 -5.85 53.54
CA PRO A 589 -52.56 -5.20 54.68
C PRO A 589 -54.00 -4.83 54.32
N ASP A 590 -54.93 -5.07 55.26
CA ASP A 590 -56.27 -4.53 55.13
C ASP A 590 -56.17 -3.01 55.03
N PRO A 591 -56.87 -2.37 54.06
CA PRO A 591 -56.88 -0.93 53.98
C PRO A 591 -57.48 -0.36 55.27
N ASP A 592 -56.84 0.66 55.84
CA ASP A 592 -57.41 1.37 56.98
C ASP A 592 -58.85 1.81 56.62
N PRO A 593 -59.85 1.54 57.46
CA PRO A 593 -61.22 1.93 57.19
C PRO A 593 -61.29 3.45 57.18
N ILE A 594 -61.25 4.05 56.00
CA ILE A 594 -61.70 5.42 55.81
C ILE A 594 -63.22 5.36 56.00
N GLN A 595 -63.71 5.92 57.11
CA GLN A 595 -65.13 6.26 57.23
C GLN A 595 -65.44 7.34 56.19
N ILE A 596 -65.74 6.90 54.97
CA ILE A 596 -66.51 7.72 54.06
C ILE A 596 -67.92 7.68 54.64
N GLU A 597 -68.38 8.79 55.21
CA GLU A 597 -69.82 9.03 55.35
C GLU A 597 -70.40 9.04 53.94
N LEU A 598 -70.77 7.85 53.45
CA LEU A 598 -71.64 7.74 52.30
C LEU A 598 -72.87 8.56 52.67
N PRO A 599 -73.25 9.59 51.88
CA PRO A 599 -74.35 10.45 52.22
C PRO A 599 -75.56 9.57 52.54
N LYS A 600 -76.19 9.82 53.71
CA LYS A 600 -77.45 9.18 54.08
C LYS A 600 -78.35 9.24 52.85
N VAL A 601 -78.65 8.08 52.26
CA VAL A 601 -79.73 7.96 51.31
C VAL A 601 -80.98 8.27 52.12
N VAL A 602 -81.40 9.55 52.09
CA VAL A 602 -82.74 9.94 52.48
C VAL A 602 -83.62 9.20 51.47
N GLY A 603 -84.25 8.12 51.92
CA GLY A 603 -85.21 7.40 51.11
C GLY A 603 -86.27 8.39 50.67
N LEU A 604 -86.25 8.75 49.38
CA LEU A 604 -87.46 9.26 48.76
C LEU A 604 -88.42 8.10 48.79
N ASN A 605 -89.45 8.24 49.62
CA ASN A 605 -90.55 7.32 49.72
C ASN A 605 -91.38 7.44 48.43
N THR A 606 -90.87 6.92 47.33
CA THR A 606 -91.64 6.66 46.12
C THR A 606 -91.92 5.18 46.11
N SER A 607 -93.10 4.85 46.64
CA SER A 607 -93.84 3.64 46.28
C SER A 607 -93.91 3.57 44.75
N MET A 608 -92.96 2.88 44.12
CA MET A 608 -93.02 2.56 42.70
C MET A 608 -93.86 1.29 42.56
N PRO A 609 -94.97 1.32 41.79
CA PRO A 609 -95.78 0.15 41.50
C PRO A 609 -95.00 -0.88 40.67
N ALA A 610 -95.53 -2.10 40.63
CA ALA A 610 -95.09 -3.26 39.87
C ALA A 610 -94.64 -2.94 38.41
N PRO A 611 -93.75 -3.75 37.81
CA PRO A 611 -93.00 -3.40 36.61
C PRO A 611 -93.94 -3.26 35.40
N GLY A 612 -94.14 -2.02 34.98
CA GLY A 612 -94.69 -1.66 33.67
C GLY A 612 -93.56 -1.31 32.71
N GLU A 613 -93.67 -1.81 31.48
CA GLU A 613 -92.77 -1.57 30.35
C GLU A 613 -92.41 -0.08 30.18
N LEU A 614 -91.12 0.22 29.98
CA LEU A 614 -90.67 1.55 29.56
C LEU A 614 -89.73 1.45 28.35
N SER A 615 -90.04 2.31 27.38
CA SER A 615 -89.60 2.33 26.00
C SER A 615 -88.20 2.91 25.78
N ASN A 616 -87.56 2.43 24.71
CA ASN A 616 -86.19 2.68 24.22
C ASN A 616 -85.78 4.13 23.83
N GLN A 617 -86.39 5.20 24.36
CA GLN A 617 -86.15 6.56 23.82
C GLN A 617 -85.26 7.52 24.62
N ASP A 618 -84.90 7.26 25.88
CA ASP A 618 -84.25 8.32 26.70
C ASP A 618 -82.75 8.16 27.00
N VAL A 619 -82.07 7.16 26.42
CA VAL A 619 -80.62 6.96 26.67
C VAL A 619 -79.74 7.74 25.66
N GLY A 620 -80.28 8.08 24.49
CA GLY A 620 -79.53 8.73 23.41
C GLY A 620 -79.27 10.24 23.59
N GLU A 621 -80.20 10.98 24.21
CA GLU A 621 -80.09 12.45 24.29
C GLU A 621 -79.18 12.95 25.42
N ALA A 622 -79.00 12.17 26.50
CA ALA A 622 -78.16 12.57 27.63
C ALA A 622 -76.66 12.52 27.30
N PHE A 623 -76.24 11.57 26.45
CA PHE A 623 -74.85 11.43 26.03
C PHE A 623 -74.42 12.50 25.01
N GLY A 624 -75.32 12.90 24.10
CA GLY A 624 -75.05 13.94 23.11
C GLY A 624 -74.81 15.34 23.70
N ARG A 625 -75.52 15.68 24.79
CA ARG A 625 -75.37 16.99 25.47
C ARG A 625 -74.05 17.12 26.24
N GLY A 626 -73.50 16.01 26.74
CA GLY A 626 -72.23 16.01 27.49
C GLY A 626 -70.98 16.21 26.59
N VAL A 627 -71.02 15.70 25.37
CA VAL A 627 -69.88 15.78 24.42
C VAL A 627 -69.85 17.11 23.66
N ALA A 628 -71.02 17.71 23.38
CA ALA A 628 -71.11 19.03 22.74
C ALA A 628 -70.56 20.16 23.64
N ALA A 629 -70.78 20.07 24.97
CA ALA A 629 -70.30 21.05 25.93
C ALA A 629 -68.77 21.06 26.13
N SER A 630 -68.07 19.94 25.89
CA SER A 630 -66.60 19.88 26.01
C SER A 630 -65.84 20.33 24.76
N LEU A 631 -66.53 20.39 23.61
CA LEU A 631 -65.96 20.82 22.32
C LEU A 631 -66.36 22.25 21.93
N GLY A 632 -67.17 22.94 22.74
CA GLY A 632 -67.55 24.34 22.52
C GLY A 632 -68.42 24.57 21.27
N VAL A 633 -69.16 23.55 20.83
CA VAL A 633 -70.05 23.59 19.65
C VAL A 633 -71.44 23.13 20.05
N SER A 634 -72.48 23.76 19.50
CA SER A 634 -73.89 23.48 19.86
C SER A 634 -74.44 22.15 19.32
N SER A 635 -73.74 21.48 18.40
CA SER A 635 -74.12 20.17 17.85
C SER A 635 -72.92 19.46 17.22
N ILE A 636 -72.89 18.11 17.28
CA ILE A 636 -71.82 17.26 16.73
C ILE A 636 -71.92 17.03 15.20
N PHE A 637 -72.95 17.59 14.54
CA PHE A 637 -73.20 17.40 13.11
C PHE A 637 -72.99 18.64 12.23
N ASP A 638 -72.44 19.73 12.76
CA ASP A 638 -72.10 20.91 11.95
C ASP A 638 -70.73 20.75 11.29
N HIS A 639 -70.71 20.68 9.96
CA HIS A 639 -69.49 20.68 9.14
C HIS A 639 -68.92 22.10 8.99
N PRO A 640 -67.59 22.29 9.06
CA PRO A 640 -66.96 23.58 8.78
C PRO A 640 -67.02 23.91 7.28
N SER A 641 -67.63 25.05 6.95
CA SER A 641 -67.61 25.65 5.62
C SER A 641 -66.24 26.30 5.34
N LYS A 642 -65.81 26.21 4.08
CA LYS A 642 -64.54 26.72 3.54
C LYS A 642 -64.38 28.23 3.74
N ASN A 643 -63.18 28.63 4.15
CA ASN A 643 -62.34 29.60 3.43
C ASN A 643 -60.87 29.25 3.64
#